data_AF-A0AAN6KI21-F1
#
_entry.id   AF-A0AAN6KI21-F1
#
_cell.length_a   1.000
_cell.length_b   1.000
_cell.length_c   1.000
_cell.angle_alpha   90.00
_cell.angle_beta   90.00
_cell.angle_gamma   90.00
#
_symmetry.space_group_name_H-M   'P 1'
#
loop_
_entity.id
_entity.type
_entity.pdbx_description
1 polymer ?
#
loop_
_entity_poly.entity_id
_entity_poly.type
_entity_poly.pdbx_seq_one_letter_code
_entity_poly.pdbx_strand_id
1 'polypeptide(L)'
;MPAPDEPVEASEPPVRLSLPLEYQQDVFHELRDEDALLVLARGLGLLRLVTNLLHSYDAAGNNLILLVGADDRENGWIGEALAEQAAVSGSPKCRGLKLVNTDLMSVGTREKLYTGGGIFSITSRILIVDFLSTLLDASKVTGMVVLHSERIGATSQEAFIVRMFRQKNKDGFLKAFSDQPEPFTAGYQPLTTIMRNLFLRKPILYPRFHVTVAKSLEGKRKAEVIELEVPMTDAMRDIQNAVMECVEVSIAELRKGNTGLEMEDWTLDSALHRSFDTIVRRQLDPVWHRTSFRTKQIVRDLSLLRTILHSLLTFDAVSFNKYLDTVLAASSPPPGSTRQSQSPWLFLDAAHTLFDTAKRRVYTGRITESTTAPDKDGLNPVLEGMPKWDLLAEILEEVERDMYFNPQPQDESNGSILIMCGDQGTCRQLREFLQTMHVKDGTVPEGEADQEEDGIDEQKPSAKFMMRRKLRNYLQWKRDFARVSSNLFAENQKAINGTTSHGGGQGGRGRGPPNKQRRMRGGGNNATAQRAANGSVHVAGDKDMHIQALMHELAPAEMEDTAATKAVDIGADPLENMEDYYELYSMIDLVLIHPYDGDMDDHLLEEVKPRYVIMYEPDAAFIRRIEVYRSSHGSRQVRVYFMYYGGSVEEQRYLSAVRREKDAFTKLIRERGNMALTFGHDAANLDPQESFLRTVNTRIAGGGRLGATAEPPRVVVDVREFRSTLPSILHGRNMQLVPCQLTVGDYIVTPEIAVERKSIKDLISSFSDGRLYNQAETMLQHYKSPMLLIEFDAQKAFTLEPFADLSSTIGTSSMVGNDLQSKLVLLCLAFPRLRIIWSSSPYQTAEIFLELKKKQEEPDPIRAVHIGLESGEDLEGRTFNQTPQDMLRAVPGVSTKALQRLILKYENVLEVANAGDEELSALVGRENGRQIRGLFDRSVWDDGGGGE
;
A
#
# COMPACT_ATOMS: atom_id res chain seq x y z
N MET A 1 61.92 -3.75 -41.51
CA MET A 1 60.98 -2.74 -40.97
C MET A 1 59.61 -3.04 -41.53
N PRO A 2 58.64 -3.48 -40.72
CA PRO A 2 57.23 -3.40 -41.07
C PRO A 2 56.63 -2.07 -40.58
N ALA A 3 55.63 -1.60 -41.31
CA ALA A 3 54.95 -0.31 -41.20
C ALA A 3 54.16 -0.14 -39.87
N PRO A 4 53.86 1.10 -39.46
CA PRO A 4 53.08 1.36 -38.25
C PRO A 4 51.61 0.99 -38.47
N ASP A 5 51.03 0.30 -37.48
CA ASP A 5 49.61 -0.04 -37.43
C ASP A 5 48.73 1.22 -37.51
N GLU A 6 47.74 1.18 -38.41
CA GLU A 6 46.64 2.14 -38.48
C GLU A 6 45.77 2.07 -37.21
N PRO A 7 45.18 3.19 -36.77
CA PRO A 7 44.31 3.20 -35.59
C PRO A 7 43.03 2.40 -35.88
N VAL A 8 42.76 1.43 -35.00
CA VAL A 8 41.52 0.64 -34.99
C VAL A 8 40.33 1.60 -34.96
N GLU A 9 39.53 1.61 -36.03
CA GLU A 9 38.27 2.33 -36.10
C GLU A 9 37.37 1.91 -34.93
N ALA A 10 36.86 2.90 -34.20
CA ALA A 10 35.88 2.69 -33.14
C ALA A 10 34.65 1.98 -33.72
N SER A 11 34.45 0.73 -33.33
CA SER A 11 33.31 -0.10 -33.74
C SER A 11 31.99 0.66 -33.55
N GLU A 12 31.17 0.73 -34.60
CA GLU A 12 29.78 1.16 -34.52
C GLU A 12 29.07 0.49 -33.33
N PRO A 13 28.15 1.19 -32.62
CA PRO A 13 27.44 0.58 -31.51
C PRO A 13 26.70 -0.68 -32.00
N PRO A 14 26.90 -1.85 -31.37
CA PRO A 14 26.43 -3.14 -31.89
C PRO A 14 24.90 -3.32 -31.88
N VAL A 15 24.13 -2.29 -31.51
CA VAL A 15 22.69 -2.37 -31.25
C VAL A 15 22.00 -1.07 -31.65
N ARG A 16 20.88 -1.17 -32.39
CA ARG A 16 19.97 -0.03 -32.62
C ARG A 16 19.20 0.28 -31.33
N LEU A 17 19.50 1.42 -30.72
CA LEU A 17 18.82 1.87 -29.50
C LEU A 17 17.42 2.38 -29.82
N SER A 18 16.43 2.00 -29.02
CA SER A 18 15.05 2.48 -29.13
C SER A 18 14.83 3.77 -28.32
N LEU A 19 15.77 4.71 -28.40
CA LEU A 19 15.78 5.97 -27.64
C LEU A 19 15.68 7.16 -28.61
N PRO A 20 14.46 7.68 -28.87
CA PRO A 20 14.23 8.70 -29.88
C PRO A 20 14.59 10.13 -29.43
N LEU A 21 14.74 10.37 -28.12
CA LEU A 21 14.97 11.71 -27.57
C LEU A 21 16.45 11.93 -27.21
N GLU A 22 16.95 13.13 -27.48
CA GLU A 22 18.36 13.50 -27.26
C GLU A 22 18.79 13.31 -25.80
N TYR A 23 17.99 13.77 -24.84
CA TYR A 23 18.32 13.58 -23.41
C TYR A 23 18.41 12.11 -23.01
N GLN A 24 17.67 11.21 -23.66
CA GLN A 24 17.72 9.78 -23.36
C GLN A 24 19.02 9.16 -23.89
N GLN A 25 19.47 9.61 -25.06
CA GLN A 25 20.73 9.21 -25.66
C GLN A 25 21.92 9.69 -24.81
N ASP A 26 21.90 10.96 -24.38
CA ASP A 26 22.94 11.52 -23.50
C ASP A 26 23.05 10.72 -22.20
N VAL A 27 21.92 10.44 -21.54
CA VAL A 27 21.88 9.62 -20.32
C VAL A 27 22.40 8.21 -20.57
N PHE A 28 22.01 7.59 -21.69
CA PHE A 28 22.46 6.25 -22.04
C PHE A 28 23.98 6.19 -22.23
N HIS A 29 24.57 7.15 -22.95
CA HIS A 29 26.02 7.21 -23.17
C HIS A 29 26.77 7.41 -21.85
N GLU A 30 26.32 8.34 -21.01
CA GLU A 30 26.93 8.58 -19.70
C GLU A 30 26.85 7.35 -18.78
N LEU A 31 25.72 6.64 -18.81
CA LEU A 31 25.54 5.40 -18.07
C LEU A 31 26.34 4.23 -18.63
N ARG A 32 26.61 4.19 -19.94
CA ARG A 32 27.41 3.13 -20.54
C ARG A 32 28.88 3.24 -20.15
N ASP A 33 29.39 4.48 -20.10
CA ASP A 33 30.80 4.78 -19.87
C ASP A 33 31.20 4.66 -18.39
N GLU A 34 30.36 5.13 -17.46
CA GLU A 34 30.69 5.20 -16.04
C GLU A 34 29.67 4.50 -15.13
N ASP A 35 30.14 4.08 -13.95
CA ASP A 35 29.29 3.60 -12.86
C ASP A 35 28.70 4.78 -12.10
N ALA A 36 27.38 4.94 -12.20
CA ALA A 36 26.68 6.11 -11.69
C ALA A 36 25.31 5.78 -11.08
N LEU A 37 24.84 6.71 -10.24
CA LEU A 37 23.49 6.78 -9.72
C LEU A 37 22.68 7.76 -10.58
N LEU A 38 21.71 7.27 -11.35
CA LEU A 38 20.77 8.12 -12.09
C LEU A 38 19.55 8.43 -11.21
N VAL A 39 19.30 9.73 -11.00
CA VAL A 39 18.03 10.24 -10.45
C VAL A 39 17.32 11.03 -11.54
N LEU A 40 16.24 10.46 -12.06
CA LEU A 40 15.43 11.02 -13.14
C LEU A 40 14.13 11.59 -12.57
N ALA A 41 13.59 12.67 -13.15
CA ALA A 41 12.24 13.10 -12.78
C ALA A 41 11.19 12.07 -13.20
N ARG A 42 10.22 11.81 -12.33
CA ARG A 42 9.14 10.84 -12.58
C ARG A 42 8.40 11.17 -13.89
N GLY A 43 8.11 10.13 -14.68
CA GLY A 43 7.41 10.26 -15.97
C GLY A 43 8.30 10.58 -17.18
N LEU A 44 9.64 10.62 -17.04
CA LEU A 44 10.57 10.82 -18.17
C LEU A 44 11.06 9.50 -18.82
N GLY A 45 10.51 8.35 -18.42
CA GLY A 45 10.81 7.04 -19.01
C GLY A 45 12.05 6.33 -18.43
N LEU A 46 12.09 6.12 -17.11
CA LEU A 46 13.20 5.42 -16.43
C LEU A 46 13.38 3.99 -16.95
N LEU A 47 12.28 3.22 -17.03
CA LEU A 47 12.35 1.82 -17.44
C LEU A 47 12.82 1.67 -18.90
N ARG A 48 12.43 2.58 -19.80
CA ARG A 48 12.94 2.63 -21.19
C ARG A 48 14.47 2.75 -21.25
N LEU A 49 15.07 3.54 -20.36
CA LEU A 49 16.54 3.65 -20.26
C LEU A 49 17.18 2.37 -19.72
N VAL A 50 16.60 1.79 -18.67
CA VAL A 50 17.09 0.55 -18.06
C VAL A 50 17.06 -0.62 -19.06
N THR A 51 15.96 -0.81 -19.78
CA THR A 51 15.83 -1.90 -20.76
C THR A 51 16.79 -1.72 -21.93
N ASN A 52 16.94 -0.51 -22.49
CA ASN A 52 17.93 -0.27 -23.55
C ASN A 52 19.36 -0.55 -23.07
N LEU A 53 19.68 -0.18 -21.83
CA LEU A 53 20.97 -0.46 -21.22
C LEU A 53 21.19 -1.97 -21.05
N LEU A 54 20.22 -2.69 -20.49
CA LEU A 54 20.27 -4.15 -20.34
C LEU A 54 20.40 -4.86 -21.69
N HIS A 55 19.63 -4.43 -22.69
CA HIS A 55 19.69 -4.96 -24.05
C HIS A 55 21.07 -4.76 -24.68
N SER A 56 21.70 -3.60 -24.48
CA SER A 56 23.06 -3.34 -24.97
C SER A 56 24.13 -4.28 -24.39
N TYR A 57 23.89 -4.82 -23.18
CA TYR A 57 24.74 -5.86 -22.61
C TYR A 57 24.35 -7.27 -23.05
N ASP A 58 23.05 -7.54 -23.22
CA ASP A 58 22.56 -8.86 -23.64
C ASP A 58 22.90 -9.19 -25.09
N ALA A 59 22.87 -8.20 -25.97
CA ALA A 59 23.28 -8.36 -27.36
C ALA A 59 24.75 -8.80 -27.50
N ALA A 60 25.60 -8.50 -26.51
CA ALA A 60 26.98 -8.97 -26.49
C ALA A 60 27.10 -10.49 -26.19
N GLY A 61 26.11 -11.09 -25.53
CA GLY A 61 25.93 -12.55 -25.37
C GLY A 61 26.75 -13.26 -24.30
N ASN A 62 27.75 -12.60 -23.70
CA ASN A 62 28.61 -13.14 -22.64
C ASN A 62 28.47 -12.32 -21.35
N ASN A 63 27.26 -12.23 -20.84
CA ASN A 63 26.91 -11.45 -19.67
C ASN A 63 26.34 -12.34 -18.56
N LEU A 64 26.60 -11.93 -17.32
CA LEU A 64 25.88 -12.36 -16.14
C LEU A 64 25.51 -11.09 -15.38
N ILE A 65 24.30 -10.59 -15.61
CA ILE A 65 23.82 -9.33 -15.05
C ILE A 65 22.72 -9.62 -14.05
N LEU A 66 22.82 -8.98 -12.89
CA LEU A 66 21.84 -9.10 -11.82
C LEU A 66 21.00 -7.81 -11.78
N LEU A 67 19.69 -7.96 -11.94
CA LEU A 67 18.70 -6.92 -11.70
C LEU A 67 18.17 -7.09 -10.28
N VAL A 68 18.34 -6.06 -9.46
CA VAL A 68 18.02 -6.08 -8.03
C VAL A 68 17.05 -4.96 -7.69
N GLY A 69 16.04 -5.28 -6.88
CA GLY A 69 15.04 -4.32 -6.41
C GLY A 69 13.92 -4.01 -7.40
N ALA A 70 13.74 -4.82 -8.45
CA ALA A 70 12.63 -4.69 -9.38
C ALA A 70 11.35 -5.33 -8.82
N ASP A 71 10.23 -4.60 -8.87
CA ASP A 71 8.91 -5.10 -8.49
C ASP A 71 8.35 -6.07 -9.56
N ASP A 72 7.39 -6.94 -9.21
CA ASP A 72 6.85 -7.97 -10.13
C ASP A 72 6.30 -7.38 -11.44
N ARG A 73 5.70 -6.19 -11.37
CA ARG A 73 5.16 -5.49 -12.53
C ARG A 73 6.28 -4.96 -13.44
N GLU A 74 7.34 -4.42 -12.85
CA GLU A 74 8.52 -3.96 -13.58
C GLU A 74 9.27 -5.15 -14.22
N ASN A 75 9.31 -6.30 -13.55
CA ASN A 75 9.88 -7.53 -14.12
C ASN A 75 9.13 -7.97 -15.39
N GLY A 76 7.79 -7.89 -15.38
CA GLY A 76 6.97 -8.13 -16.57
C GLY A 76 7.32 -7.17 -17.70
N TRP A 77 7.30 -5.85 -17.40
CA TRP A 77 7.61 -4.80 -18.37
C TRP A 77 9.02 -4.91 -18.97
N ILE A 78 10.04 -5.10 -18.13
CA ILE A 78 11.44 -5.24 -18.60
C ILE A 78 11.58 -6.52 -19.43
N GLY A 79 10.91 -7.60 -19.03
CA GLY A 79 10.91 -8.87 -19.76
C GLY A 79 10.33 -8.73 -21.17
N GLU A 80 9.14 -8.13 -21.29
CA GLU A 80 8.47 -7.86 -22.57
C GLU A 80 9.29 -6.91 -23.44
N ALA A 81 9.70 -5.77 -22.90
CA ALA A 81 10.48 -4.76 -23.63
C ALA A 81 11.84 -5.32 -24.11
N LEU A 82 12.51 -6.17 -23.34
CA LEU A 82 13.74 -6.84 -23.79
C LEU A 82 13.48 -7.83 -24.93
N ALA A 83 12.35 -8.55 -24.89
CA ALA A 83 11.97 -9.47 -25.96
C ALA A 83 11.66 -8.71 -27.26
N GLU A 84 10.93 -7.60 -27.17
CA GLU A 84 10.66 -6.71 -28.30
C GLU A 84 11.95 -6.15 -28.91
N GLN A 85 12.85 -5.62 -28.08
CA GLN A 85 14.13 -5.08 -28.53
C GLN A 85 15.02 -6.16 -29.15
N ALA A 86 15.03 -7.38 -28.60
CA ALA A 86 15.74 -8.51 -29.20
C ALA A 86 15.17 -8.87 -30.58
N ALA A 87 13.85 -8.85 -30.74
CA ALA A 87 13.20 -9.09 -32.03
C ALA A 87 13.50 -7.98 -33.05
N VAL A 88 13.44 -6.70 -32.65
CA VAL A 88 13.72 -5.54 -33.51
C VAL A 88 15.19 -5.48 -33.92
N SER A 89 16.11 -5.77 -33.00
CA SER A 89 17.55 -5.75 -33.29
C SER A 89 18.03 -6.98 -34.07
N GLY A 90 17.27 -8.08 -34.07
CA GLY A 90 17.66 -9.34 -34.71
C GLY A 90 18.90 -10.00 -34.09
N SER A 91 19.16 -9.72 -32.81
CA SER A 91 20.39 -10.14 -32.13
C SER A 91 20.34 -11.62 -31.73
N PRO A 92 21.14 -12.52 -32.33
CA PRO A 92 21.00 -13.98 -32.15
C PRO A 92 21.50 -14.47 -30.78
N LYS A 93 22.19 -13.63 -30.01
CA LYS A 93 22.81 -13.98 -28.72
C LYS A 93 21.99 -13.53 -27.51
N CYS A 94 20.92 -12.77 -27.73
CA CYS A 94 20.05 -12.31 -26.65
C CYS A 94 19.34 -13.50 -25.98
N ARG A 95 19.31 -13.49 -24.66
CA ARG A 95 18.70 -14.54 -23.84
C ARG A 95 17.46 -14.07 -23.09
N GLY A 96 17.23 -12.74 -23.07
CA GLY A 96 16.12 -12.12 -22.37
C GLY A 96 16.26 -12.16 -20.84
N LEU A 97 15.23 -11.66 -20.16
CA LEU A 97 15.16 -11.64 -18.71
C LEU A 97 14.73 -13.00 -18.18
N LYS A 98 15.45 -13.52 -17.18
CA LYS A 98 15.05 -14.72 -16.43
C LYS A 98 14.69 -14.34 -14.99
N LEU A 99 13.47 -14.66 -14.58
CA LEU A 99 12.99 -14.41 -13.22
C LEU A 99 13.33 -15.59 -12.30
N VAL A 100 13.89 -15.29 -11.13
CA VAL A 100 14.24 -16.30 -10.11
C VAL A 100 13.43 -16.06 -8.84
N ASN A 101 12.41 -16.92 -8.64
CA ASN A 101 11.53 -16.89 -7.47
C ASN A 101 11.69 -18.15 -6.60
N THR A 102 11.42 -18.02 -5.30
CA THR A 102 11.51 -19.14 -4.33
C THR A 102 10.54 -20.28 -4.63
N ASP A 103 9.38 -19.94 -5.19
CA ASP A 103 8.25 -20.87 -5.25
C ASP A 103 8.28 -21.74 -6.52
N LEU A 104 9.08 -21.33 -7.52
CA LEU A 104 9.11 -21.95 -8.84
C LEU A 104 10.42 -22.73 -9.12
N MET A 105 11.50 -22.49 -8.38
CA MET A 105 12.83 -22.95 -8.78
C MET A 105 13.61 -23.66 -7.67
N SER A 106 14.00 -24.91 -7.92
CA SER A 106 14.91 -25.65 -7.05
C SER A 106 16.35 -25.13 -7.13
N VAL A 107 17.14 -25.37 -6.08
CA VAL A 107 18.56 -24.93 -5.98
C VAL A 107 19.37 -25.40 -7.19
N GLY A 108 19.24 -26.67 -7.59
CA GLY A 108 19.98 -27.22 -8.73
C GLY A 108 19.54 -26.65 -10.09
N THR A 109 18.30 -26.18 -10.21
CA THR A 109 17.85 -25.48 -11.42
C THR A 109 18.49 -24.10 -11.52
N ARG A 110 18.57 -23.38 -10.39
CA ARG A 110 19.20 -22.05 -10.31
C ARG A 110 20.69 -22.10 -10.65
N GLU A 111 21.42 -23.10 -10.14
CA GLU A 111 22.84 -23.31 -10.46
C GLU A 111 23.10 -23.46 -11.97
N LYS A 112 22.28 -24.28 -12.63
CA LYS A 112 22.34 -24.48 -14.09
C LYS A 112 22.04 -23.19 -14.84
N LEU A 113 21.08 -22.41 -14.37
CA LEU A 113 20.73 -21.12 -14.98
C LEU A 113 21.84 -20.10 -14.86
N TYR A 114 22.43 -19.94 -13.67
CA TYR A 114 23.56 -19.02 -13.47
C TYR A 114 24.77 -19.39 -14.32
N THR A 115 25.06 -20.69 -14.43
CA THR A 115 26.11 -21.20 -15.33
C THR A 115 25.79 -20.89 -16.80
N GLY A 116 24.51 -20.92 -17.16
CA GLY A 116 24.02 -20.56 -18.47
C GLY A 116 24.24 -19.08 -18.82
N GLY A 117 24.31 -18.16 -17.84
CA GLY A 117 24.44 -16.72 -18.05
C GLY A 117 23.18 -16.04 -18.61
N GLY A 118 23.23 -14.71 -18.75
CA GLY A 118 22.12 -13.84 -19.14
C GLY A 118 21.80 -12.78 -18.08
N ILE A 119 20.60 -12.19 -18.20
CA ILE A 119 20.08 -11.21 -17.23
C ILE A 119 19.13 -11.93 -16.27
N PHE A 120 19.36 -11.78 -14.97
CA PHE A 120 18.55 -12.39 -13.93
C PHE A 120 17.91 -11.32 -13.06
N SER A 121 16.58 -11.36 -12.94
CA SER A 121 15.87 -10.67 -11.87
C SER A 121 15.73 -11.62 -10.69
N ILE A 122 16.31 -11.25 -9.56
CA ILE A 122 16.39 -12.10 -8.37
C ILE A 122 15.96 -11.28 -7.17
N THR A 123 15.07 -11.83 -6.34
CA THR A 123 14.72 -11.18 -5.08
C THR A 123 15.93 -11.11 -4.14
N SER A 124 16.04 -10.03 -3.40
CA SER A 124 17.21 -9.68 -2.59
C SER A 124 17.58 -10.77 -1.58
N ARG A 125 16.57 -11.38 -0.96
CA ARG A 125 16.76 -12.49 0.00
C ARG A 125 17.40 -13.71 -0.66
N ILE A 126 16.92 -14.11 -1.84
CA ILE A 126 17.44 -15.25 -2.59
C ILE A 126 18.90 -14.98 -2.98
N LEU A 127 19.18 -13.78 -3.49
CA LEU A 127 20.51 -13.40 -3.95
C LEU A 127 21.54 -13.41 -2.82
N ILE A 128 21.18 -12.92 -1.63
CA ILE A 128 22.05 -12.98 -0.43
C ILE A 128 22.39 -14.44 -0.10
N VAL A 129 21.38 -15.32 -0.08
CA VAL A 129 21.57 -16.74 0.22
C VAL A 129 22.48 -17.40 -0.83
N ASP A 130 22.29 -17.09 -2.10
CA ASP A 130 23.08 -17.66 -3.20
C ASP A 130 24.54 -17.19 -3.18
N PHE A 131 24.79 -15.92 -2.82
CA PHE A 131 26.14 -15.40 -2.63
C PHE A 131 26.83 -15.99 -1.39
N LEU A 132 26.11 -16.19 -0.28
CA LEU A 132 26.67 -16.76 0.96
C LEU A 132 26.93 -18.26 0.83
N SER A 133 26.04 -18.99 0.18
CA SER A 133 26.17 -20.43 -0.09
C SER A 133 27.13 -20.74 -1.25
N THR A 134 27.65 -19.72 -1.93
CA THR A 134 28.53 -19.82 -3.11
C THR A 134 27.89 -20.52 -4.32
N LEU A 135 26.56 -20.64 -4.34
CA LEU A 135 25.79 -21.11 -5.50
C LEU A 135 26.00 -20.16 -6.69
N LEU A 136 26.04 -18.86 -6.41
CA LEU A 136 26.41 -17.82 -7.36
C LEU A 136 27.71 -17.18 -6.90
N ASP A 137 28.78 -17.36 -7.67
CA ASP A 137 30.04 -16.68 -7.38
C ASP A 137 30.01 -15.25 -7.90
N ALA A 138 30.09 -14.28 -6.98
CA ALA A 138 30.11 -12.85 -7.30
C ALA A 138 31.27 -12.45 -8.22
N SER A 139 32.38 -13.20 -8.24
CA SER A 139 33.52 -12.95 -9.13
C SER A 139 33.17 -13.11 -10.62
N LYS A 140 32.17 -13.95 -10.95
CA LYS A 140 31.73 -14.24 -12.33
C LYS A 140 30.69 -13.25 -12.85
N VAL A 141 30.10 -12.45 -11.96
CA VAL A 141 29.04 -11.49 -12.31
C VAL A 141 29.64 -10.34 -13.12
N THR A 142 29.12 -10.10 -14.32
CA THR A 142 29.59 -9.02 -15.20
C THR A 142 29.22 -7.64 -14.66
N GLY A 143 28.04 -7.53 -14.04
CA GLY A 143 27.61 -6.29 -13.41
C GLY A 143 26.24 -6.39 -12.75
N MET A 144 25.86 -5.34 -12.06
CA MET A 144 24.62 -5.27 -11.30
C MET A 144 23.89 -3.96 -11.57
N VAL A 145 22.57 -4.07 -11.76
CA VAL A 145 21.64 -2.95 -11.93
C VAL A 145 20.70 -2.94 -10.73
N VAL A 146 20.67 -1.81 -10.02
CA VAL A 146 19.85 -1.63 -8.81
C VAL A 146 18.75 -0.62 -9.09
N LEU A 147 17.49 -1.05 -8.98
CA LEU A 147 16.32 -0.17 -9.05
C LEU A 147 15.93 0.35 -7.66
N HIS A 148 15.07 1.36 -7.62
CA HIS A 148 14.55 1.97 -6.38
C HIS A 148 15.62 2.34 -5.35
N SER A 149 16.71 2.98 -5.82
CA SER A 149 17.85 3.32 -4.98
C SER A 149 17.53 4.27 -3.82
N GLU A 150 16.39 4.98 -3.86
CA GLU A 150 15.86 5.81 -2.79
C GLU A 150 15.55 5.02 -1.50
N ARG A 151 15.35 3.70 -1.60
CA ARG A 151 15.03 2.83 -0.45
C ARG A 151 16.28 2.30 0.27
N ILE A 152 17.48 2.56 -0.27
CA ILE A 152 18.72 1.91 0.16
C ILE A 152 19.35 2.63 1.36
N GLY A 153 19.14 2.06 2.54
CA GLY A 153 19.86 2.40 3.77
C GLY A 153 21.12 1.56 3.99
N ALA A 154 21.99 1.97 4.92
CA ALA A 154 23.25 1.27 5.23
C ALA A 154 23.08 -0.19 5.70
N THR A 155 21.92 -0.50 6.30
CA THR A 155 21.55 -1.82 6.81
C THR A 155 20.51 -2.55 5.93
N SER A 156 20.17 -1.98 4.77
CA SER A 156 19.24 -2.61 3.82
C SER A 156 19.84 -3.87 3.19
N GLN A 157 18.97 -4.75 2.68
CA GLN A 157 19.38 -5.96 1.97
C GLN A 157 20.17 -5.63 0.70
N GLU A 158 19.76 -4.61 -0.05
CA GLU A 158 20.47 -4.21 -1.28
C GLU A 158 21.87 -3.69 -0.99
N ALA A 159 22.02 -2.87 0.06
CA ALA A 159 23.35 -2.44 0.51
C ALA A 159 24.22 -3.62 0.95
N PHE A 160 23.60 -4.68 1.49
CA PHE A 160 24.32 -5.91 1.84
C PHE A 160 24.77 -6.68 0.58
N ILE A 161 23.92 -6.82 -0.42
CA ILE A 161 24.23 -7.45 -1.72
C ILE A 161 25.36 -6.70 -2.43
N VAL A 162 25.23 -5.37 -2.56
CA VAL A 162 26.25 -4.52 -3.19
C VAL A 162 27.60 -4.67 -2.50
N ARG A 163 27.60 -4.74 -1.17
CA ARG A 163 28.82 -4.96 -0.39
C ARG A 163 29.45 -6.32 -0.67
N MET A 164 28.65 -7.39 -0.69
CA MET A 164 29.15 -8.74 -1.01
C MET A 164 29.71 -8.82 -2.44
N PHE A 165 29.02 -8.21 -3.39
CA PHE A 165 29.46 -8.10 -4.78
C PHE A 165 30.80 -7.37 -4.87
N ARG A 166 30.90 -6.15 -4.33
CA ARG A 166 32.13 -5.35 -4.36
C ARG A 166 33.29 -5.94 -3.55
N GLN A 167 33.01 -6.83 -2.60
CA GLN A 167 34.05 -7.56 -1.86
C GLN A 167 34.81 -8.55 -2.73
N LYS A 168 34.09 -9.30 -3.56
CA LYS A 168 34.68 -10.34 -4.43
C LYS A 168 34.98 -9.84 -5.84
N ASN A 169 34.30 -8.78 -6.29
CA ASN A 169 34.35 -8.31 -7.67
C ASN A 169 34.56 -6.78 -7.73
N LYS A 170 35.76 -6.38 -8.17
CA LYS A 170 36.14 -4.96 -8.34
C LYS A 170 35.97 -4.46 -9.78
N ASP A 171 35.88 -5.38 -10.75
CA ASP A 171 35.87 -5.05 -12.18
C ASP A 171 34.45 -4.94 -12.76
N GLY A 172 33.47 -5.67 -12.21
CA GLY A 172 32.09 -5.65 -12.69
C GLY A 172 31.43 -4.29 -12.50
N PHE A 173 30.59 -3.88 -13.45
CA PHE A 173 29.93 -2.58 -13.40
C PHE A 173 28.79 -2.55 -12.37
N LEU A 174 28.48 -1.36 -11.85
CA LEU A 174 27.37 -1.13 -10.94
C LEU A 174 26.62 0.14 -11.31
N LYS A 175 25.31 0.01 -11.53
CA LYS A 175 24.47 1.13 -11.94
C LYS A 175 23.21 1.15 -11.10
N ALA A 176 22.85 2.33 -10.60
CA ALA A 176 21.70 2.49 -9.72
C ALA A 176 20.73 3.53 -10.29
N PHE A 177 19.44 3.28 -10.12
CA PHE A 177 18.36 4.05 -10.73
C PHE A 177 17.34 4.47 -9.67
N SER A 178 16.77 5.66 -9.83
CA SER A 178 15.60 6.14 -9.10
C SER A 178 14.86 7.21 -9.89
N ASP A 179 13.53 7.20 -9.78
CA ASP A 179 12.62 8.24 -10.28
C ASP A 179 12.00 9.09 -9.15
N GLN A 180 12.38 8.84 -7.89
CA GLN A 180 11.84 9.50 -6.68
C GLN A 180 12.93 10.31 -5.98
N PRO A 181 13.02 11.64 -6.20
CA PRO A 181 14.05 12.48 -5.61
C PRO A 181 13.80 12.83 -4.12
N GLU A 182 12.56 12.71 -3.62
CA GLU A 182 12.17 13.21 -2.30
C GLU A 182 12.92 12.52 -1.15
N PRO A 183 13.07 11.18 -1.12
CA PRO A 183 13.76 10.50 -0.03
C PRO A 183 15.25 10.88 0.06
N PHE A 184 15.87 11.28 -1.05
CA PHE A 184 17.24 11.79 -1.08
C PHE A 184 17.39 13.19 -0.47
N THR A 185 16.38 13.72 0.21
CA THR A 185 16.48 15.02 0.90
C THR A 185 16.22 14.95 2.39
N ALA A 186 15.90 13.77 2.92
CA ALA A 186 15.64 13.56 4.33
C ALA A 186 16.95 13.29 5.09
N GLY A 187 17.28 14.14 6.06
CA GLY A 187 18.44 13.99 6.93
C GLY A 187 19.68 14.75 6.48
N TYR A 188 20.84 14.39 7.05
CA TYR A 188 22.11 15.06 6.80
C TYR A 188 22.91 14.39 5.68
N GLN A 189 23.21 15.13 4.60
CA GLN A 189 23.93 14.65 3.41
C GLN A 189 23.46 13.26 2.91
N PRO A 190 22.16 13.12 2.61
CA PRO A 190 21.54 11.86 2.21
C PRO A 190 22.09 11.31 0.89
N LEU A 191 22.31 12.15 -0.13
CA LEU A 191 22.81 11.71 -1.44
C LEU A 191 24.21 11.09 -1.29
N THR A 192 25.09 11.78 -0.56
CA THR A 192 26.45 11.29 -0.27
C THR A 192 26.42 9.96 0.48
N THR A 193 25.52 9.83 1.46
CA THR A 193 25.36 8.62 2.26
C THR A 193 24.88 7.43 1.43
N ILE A 194 23.90 7.64 0.55
CA ILE A 194 23.37 6.60 -0.34
C ILE A 194 24.42 6.18 -1.37
N MET A 195 25.11 7.13 -1.98
CA MET A 195 26.23 6.84 -2.90
C MET A 195 27.32 6.00 -2.24
N ARG A 196 27.69 6.31 -0.99
CA ARG A 196 28.64 5.51 -0.21
C ARG A 196 28.13 4.09 0.03
N ASN A 197 26.84 3.92 0.36
CA ASN A 197 26.25 2.59 0.56
C ASN A 197 26.19 1.78 -0.73
N LEU A 198 26.03 2.46 -1.87
CA LEU A 198 26.02 1.88 -3.21
C LEU A 198 27.42 1.73 -3.82
N PHE A 199 28.50 2.20 -3.18
CA PHE A 199 29.85 2.21 -3.76
C PHE A 199 29.93 2.92 -5.12
N LEU A 200 29.11 3.96 -5.32
CA LEU A 200 29.07 4.77 -6.54
C LEU A 200 29.75 6.12 -6.31
N ARG A 201 30.42 6.64 -7.35
CA ARG A 201 31.21 7.88 -7.26
C ARG A 201 30.53 9.08 -7.88
N LYS A 202 29.64 8.87 -8.84
CA LYS A 202 29.01 9.94 -9.63
C LYS A 202 27.49 9.87 -9.57
N PRO A 203 26.79 10.97 -9.20
CA PRO A 203 25.35 11.08 -9.34
C PRO A 203 25.00 11.86 -10.61
N ILE A 204 24.16 11.26 -11.44
CA ILE A 204 23.60 11.83 -12.66
C ILE A 204 22.19 12.30 -12.33
N LEU A 205 21.90 13.60 -12.47
CA LEU A 205 20.63 14.21 -12.06
C LEU A 205 19.95 14.83 -13.28
N TYR A 206 18.77 14.33 -13.65
CA TYR A 206 17.96 14.82 -14.77
C TYR A 206 16.56 15.26 -14.30
N PRO A 207 16.43 16.47 -13.72
CA PRO A 207 15.12 17.05 -13.43
C PRO A 207 14.36 17.43 -14.70
N ARG A 208 13.04 17.63 -14.61
CA ARG A 208 12.21 18.12 -15.74
C ARG A 208 12.65 19.47 -16.31
N PHE A 209 13.26 20.32 -15.47
CA PHE A 209 13.82 21.63 -15.86
C PHE A 209 15.27 21.56 -16.36
N HIS A 210 15.85 20.36 -16.55
CA HIS A 210 17.16 20.18 -17.16
C HIS A 210 17.14 20.70 -18.60
N VAL A 211 18.22 21.38 -19.03
CA VAL A 211 18.27 22.09 -20.31
C VAL A 211 18.02 21.15 -21.49
N THR A 212 18.66 19.97 -21.54
CA THR A 212 18.45 18.98 -22.62
C THR A 212 17.05 18.38 -22.60
N VAL A 213 16.48 18.18 -21.41
CA VAL A 213 15.11 17.62 -21.26
C VAL A 213 14.10 18.64 -21.77
N ALA A 214 14.20 19.90 -21.33
CA ALA A 214 13.34 20.99 -21.80
C ALA A 214 13.43 21.16 -23.32
N LYS A 215 14.64 21.21 -23.89
CA LYS A 215 14.84 21.30 -25.34
C LYS A 215 14.22 20.12 -26.11
N SER A 216 14.39 18.90 -25.61
CA SER A 216 13.86 17.69 -26.26
C SER A 216 12.33 17.66 -26.26
N LEU A 217 11.69 18.16 -25.21
CA LEU A 217 10.23 18.15 -25.05
C LEU A 217 9.53 19.39 -25.64
N GLU A 218 10.22 20.53 -25.69
CA GLU A 218 9.70 21.80 -26.22
C GLU A 218 10.04 22.02 -27.71
N GLY A 219 11.11 21.39 -28.21
CA GLY A 219 11.74 21.75 -29.49
C GLY A 219 11.03 21.33 -30.78
N LYS A 220 10.00 20.47 -30.73
CA LYS A 220 9.29 19.99 -31.94
C LYS A 220 7.89 20.60 -32.11
N ARG A 221 7.03 20.53 -31.09
CA ARG A 221 5.70 21.16 -30.99
C ARG A 221 5.33 21.29 -29.51
N LYS A 222 4.74 22.38 -29.02
CA LYS A 222 4.20 22.44 -27.64
C LYS A 222 2.85 21.70 -27.58
N ALA A 223 2.56 20.99 -26.49
CA ALA A 223 1.28 20.28 -26.37
C ALA A 223 0.18 21.31 -26.27
N GLU A 224 -0.90 21.13 -27.02
CA GLU A 224 -2.14 21.86 -26.75
C GLU A 224 -2.77 21.20 -25.53
N VAL A 225 -2.34 21.69 -24.36
CA VAL A 225 -2.91 21.33 -23.07
C VAL A 225 -3.98 22.37 -22.78
N ILE A 226 -5.21 21.91 -22.66
CA ILE A 226 -6.36 22.74 -22.33
C ILE A 226 -6.64 22.51 -20.85
N GLU A 227 -6.26 23.50 -20.04
CA GLU A 227 -6.53 23.49 -18.60
C GLU A 227 -7.95 23.97 -18.34
N LEU A 228 -8.75 23.12 -17.71
CA LEU A 228 -10.15 23.38 -17.40
C LEU A 228 -10.33 23.36 -15.87
N GLU A 229 -10.52 24.56 -15.32
CA GLU A 229 -10.81 24.77 -13.91
C GLU A 229 -12.31 24.54 -13.65
N VAL A 230 -12.62 23.58 -12.79
CA VAL A 230 -14.00 23.27 -12.38
C VAL A 230 -14.25 23.84 -10.98
N PRO A 231 -15.25 24.72 -10.79
CA PRO A 231 -15.59 25.18 -9.45
C PRO A 231 -16.30 24.08 -8.65
N MET A 232 -15.92 23.91 -7.38
CA MET A 232 -16.68 23.07 -6.44
C MET A 232 -18.02 23.70 -6.09
N THR A 233 -19.04 22.87 -5.82
CA THR A 233 -20.30 23.34 -5.25
C THR A 233 -20.10 23.89 -3.84
N ASP A 234 -21.00 24.78 -3.40
CA ASP A 234 -20.93 25.38 -2.06
C ASP A 234 -20.97 24.29 -0.96
N ALA A 235 -21.80 23.26 -1.15
CA ALA A 235 -21.89 22.13 -0.23
C ALA A 235 -20.58 21.32 -0.13
N MET A 236 -19.90 21.09 -1.26
CA MET A 236 -18.58 20.44 -1.27
C MET A 236 -17.53 21.30 -0.54
N ARG A 237 -17.56 22.62 -0.76
CA ARG A 237 -16.64 23.56 -0.11
C ARG A 237 -16.83 23.58 1.41
N ASP A 238 -18.07 23.60 1.88
CA ASP A 238 -18.40 23.54 3.31
C ASP A 238 -17.91 22.25 3.95
N ILE A 239 -18.09 21.11 3.26
CA ILE A 239 -17.57 19.81 3.71
C ILE A 239 -16.03 19.82 3.76
N GLN A 240 -15.37 20.31 2.71
CA GLN A 240 -13.90 20.39 2.67
C GLN A 240 -13.38 21.21 3.85
N ASN A 241 -13.93 22.40 4.10
CA ASN A 241 -13.52 23.28 5.19
C ASN A 241 -13.73 22.62 6.56
N ALA A 242 -14.88 21.96 6.76
CA ALA A 242 -15.17 21.25 8.00
C ALA A 242 -14.19 20.09 8.27
N VAL A 243 -13.80 19.33 7.23
CA VAL A 243 -12.82 18.24 7.39
C VAL A 243 -11.42 18.80 7.64
N MET A 244 -11.04 19.90 6.98
CA MET A 244 -9.76 20.56 7.21
C MET A 244 -9.63 21.08 8.64
N GLU A 245 -10.69 21.67 9.22
CA GLU A 245 -10.73 22.06 10.63
C GLU A 245 -10.54 20.84 11.56
N CYS A 246 -11.20 19.71 11.26
CA CYS A 246 -11.00 18.47 12.02
C CYS A 246 -9.55 17.97 11.96
N VAL A 247 -8.88 18.07 10.81
CA VAL A 247 -7.48 17.69 10.62
C VAL A 247 -6.56 18.60 11.42
N GLU A 248 -6.76 19.93 11.37
CA GLU A 248 -5.97 20.90 12.13
C GLU A 248 -6.03 20.65 13.63
N VAL A 249 -7.23 20.47 14.19
CA VAL A 249 -7.42 20.18 15.61
C VAL A 249 -6.77 18.85 15.98
N SER A 250 -6.90 17.83 15.13
CA SER A 250 -6.30 16.51 15.37
C SER A 250 -4.76 16.56 15.36
N ILE A 251 -4.15 17.35 14.46
CA ILE A 251 -2.70 17.57 14.44
C ILE A 251 -2.26 18.35 15.69
N ALA A 252 -3.01 19.36 16.12
CA ALA A 252 -2.71 20.12 17.33
C ALA A 252 -2.75 19.23 18.59
N GLU A 253 -3.72 18.31 18.68
CA GLU A 253 -3.78 17.32 19.76
C GLU A 253 -2.61 16.33 19.68
N LEU A 254 -2.26 15.86 18.48
CA LEU A 254 -1.13 14.96 18.27
C LEU A 254 0.21 15.59 18.68
N ARG A 255 0.41 16.87 18.35
CA ARG A 255 1.57 17.68 18.78
C ARG A 255 1.64 17.81 20.29
N LYS A 256 0.51 18.16 20.93
CA LYS A 256 0.43 18.29 22.38
C LYS A 256 0.72 16.98 23.12
N GLY A 257 0.33 15.85 22.55
CA GLY A 257 0.53 14.53 23.14
C GLY A 257 1.96 14.00 23.06
N ASN A 258 2.84 14.54 22.19
CA ASN A 258 4.14 13.94 21.87
C ASN A 258 5.29 14.98 21.80
N THR A 259 5.60 15.65 22.91
CA THR A 259 6.57 16.77 22.99
C THR A 259 8.05 16.43 22.70
N GLY A 260 8.37 15.20 22.29
CA GLY A 260 9.75 14.73 22.01
C GLY A 260 10.04 14.38 20.55
N LEU A 261 9.11 14.66 19.61
CA LEU A 261 9.30 14.39 18.17
C LEU A 261 9.63 15.68 17.41
N GLU A 262 10.37 15.56 16.31
CA GLU A 262 10.60 16.67 15.38
C GLU A 262 9.28 17.01 14.66
N MET A 263 8.64 18.11 15.08
CA MET A 263 7.29 18.52 14.64
C MET A 263 7.26 19.49 13.45
N GLU A 264 8.43 19.90 12.93
CA GLU A 264 8.54 20.94 11.89
C GLU A 264 7.80 20.54 10.61
N ASP A 265 7.75 19.25 10.30
CA ASP A 265 7.10 18.72 9.10
C ASP A 265 5.58 18.54 9.24
N TRP A 266 5.00 18.71 10.43
CA TRP A 266 3.57 18.46 10.68
C TRP A 266 2.69 19.68 10.38
N THR A 267 2.74 20.17 9.14
CA THR A 267 1.88 21.25 8.66
C THR A 267 0.58 20.71 8.05
N LEU A 268 -0.41 21.60 7.87
CA LEU A 268 -1.64 21.29 7.15
C LEU A 268 -1.35 20.80 5.73
N ASP A 269 -0.45 21.48 5.02
CA ASP A 269 -0.01 21.10 3.67
C ASP A 269 0.60 19.69 3.66
N SER A 270 1.44 19.37 4.64
CA SER A 270 2.03 18.03 4.78
C SER A 270 0.95 16.96 5.02
N ALA A 271 -0.08 17.27 5.81
CA ALA A 271 -1.15 16.34 6.16
C ALA A 271 -2.03 15.92 4.97
N LEU A 272 -2.13 16.77 3.95
CA LEU A 272 -2.89 16.49 2.73
C LEU A 272 -2.26 15.41 1.84
N HIS A 273 -0.95 15.15 2.01
CA HIS A 273 -0.24 14.16 1.21
C HIS A 273 -0.48 12.74 1.69
N ARG A 274 -0.52 11.79 0.73
CA ARG A 274 -0.60 10.35 1.01
C ARG A 274 0.57 9.84 1.89
N SER A 275 1.75 10.43 1.74
CA SER A 275 2.96 10.08 2.51
C SER A 275 2.95 10.52 3.97
N PHE A 276 2.00 11.36 4.40
CA PHE A 276 1.97 11.89 5.78
C PHE A 276 1.86 10.78 6.83
N ASP A 277 0.96 9.82 6.62
CA ASP A 277 0.82 8.67 7.52
C ASP A 277 2.11 7.87 7.65
N THR A 278 2.85 7.71 6.55
CA THR A 278 4.14 7.02 6.56
C THR A 278 5.16 7.80 7.36
N ILE A 279 5.17 9.13 7.27
CA ILE A 279 6.06 10.00 8.05
C ILE A 279 5.70 9.91 9.55
N VAL A 280 4.42 10.04 9.89
CA VAL A 280 3.91 9.95 11.26
C VAL A 280 4.17 8.57 11.85
N ARG A 281 3.88 7.49 11.12
CA ARG A 281 4.17 6.12 11.55
C ARG A 281 5.67 5.88 11.66
N ARG A 282 6.50 6.32 10.72
CA ARG A 282 7.96 6.15 10.83
C ARG A 282 8.53 6.80 12.10
N GLN A 283 8.00 7.96 12.49
CA GLN A 283 8.39 8.64 13.73
C GLN A 283 7.82 7.98 14.99
N LEU A 284 6.56 7.52 14.95
CA LEU A 284 5.86 6.93 16.09
C LEU A 284 6.12 5.42 16.29
N ASP A 285 6.42 4.66 15.24
CA ASP A 285 6.57 3.20 15.23
C ASP A 285 7.52 2.69 16.32
N PRO A 286 8.70 3.29 16.56
CA PRO A 286 9.58 2.79 17.60
C PRO A 286 9.05 3.03 19.02
N VAL A 287 8.14 4.00 19.20
CA VAL A 287 7.50 4.34 20.48
C VAL A 287 6.03 3.89 20.50
N TRP A 288 5.56 3.18 19.48
CA TRP A 288 4.14 2.91 19.27
C TRP A 288 3.52 2.17 20.46
N HIS A 289 4.27 1.25 21.07
CA HIS A 289 3.85 0.54 22.28
C HIS A 289 3.61 1.47 23.49
N ARG A 290 4.29 2.61 23.58
CA ARG A 290 4.17 3.60 24.67
C ARG A 290 3.18 4.72 24.38
N THR A 291 2.79 4.88 23.12
CA THR A 291 1.80 5.90 22.77
C THR A 291 0.44 5.56 23.40
N SER A 292 -0.23 6.58 23.93
CA SER A 292 -1.55 6.42 24.54
C SER A 292 -2.56 5.91 23.52
N PHE A 293 -3.59 5.19 23.98
CA PHE A 293 -4.69 4.75 23.12
C PHE A 293 -5.28 5.92 22.32
N ARG A 294 -5.46 7.08 22.96
CA ARG A 294 -5.92 8.31 22.32
C ARG A 294 -5.02 8.76 21.17
N THR A 295 -3.70 8.72 21.34
CA THR A 295 -2.74 9.08 20.27
C THR A 295 -2.86 8.12 19.08
N LYS A 296 -2.94 6.81 19.36
CA LYS A 296 -3.14 5.79 18.31
C LYS A 296 -4.46 5.99 17.57
N GLN A 297 -5.50 6.39 18.29
CA GLN A 297 -6.81 6.70 17.71
C GLN A 297 -6.71 7.94 16.81
N ILE A 298 -6.10 9.04 17.26
CA ILE A 298 -5.91 10.25 16.45
C ILE A 298 -5.14 9.96 15.15
N VAL A 299 -4.10 9.12 15.20
CA VAL A 299 -3.35 8.73 13.99
C VAL A 299 -4.24 7.96 13.01
N ARG A 300 -5.12 7.08 13.49
CA ARG A 300 -6.11 6.39 12.64
C ARG A 300 -7.15 7.37 12.10
N ASP A 301 -7.60 8.30 12.93
CA ASP A 301 -8.59 9.32 12.58
C ASP A 301 -8.03 10.27 11.49
N LEU A 302 -6.75 10.65 11.56
CA LEU A 302 -6.09 11.46 10.52
C LEU A 302 -6.07 10.74 9.16
N SER A 303 -5.74 9.43 9.14
CA SER A 303 -5.83 8.61 7.93
C SER A 303 -7.26 8.58 7.37
N LEU A 304 -8.26 8.49 8.25
CA LEU A 304 -9.67 8.45 7.91
C LEU A 304 -10.15 9.80 7.36
N LEU A 305 -9.86 10.92 8.03
CA LEU A 305 -10.24 12.28 7.60
C LEU A 305 -9.64 12.60 6.22
N ARG A 306 -8.41 12.20 5.95
CA ARG A 306 -7.79 12.34 4.64
C ARG A 306 -8.47 11.47 3.58
N THR A 307 -8.92 10.27 3.96
CA THR A 307 -9.73 9.42 3.07
C THR A 307 -11.07 10.09 2.76
N ILE A 308 -11.73 10.72 3.75
CA ILE A 308 -12.95 11.50 3.53
C ILE A 308 -12.72 12.65 2.53
N LEU A 309 -11.62 13.41 2.65
CA LEU A 309 -11.29 14.47 1.69
C LEU A 309 -11.11 13.94 0.26
N HIS A 310 -10.48 12.76 0.11
CA HIS A 310 -10.33 12.11 -1.20
C HIS A 310 -11.69 11.65 -1.73
N SER A 311 -12.47 10.95 -0.90
CA SER A 311 -13.80 10.43 -1.28
C SER A 311 -14.81 11.53 -1.63
N LEU A 312 -14.66 12.74 -1.08
CA LEU A 312 -15.53 13.88 -1.44
C LEU A 312 -15.45 14.24 -2.92
N LEU A 313 -14.26 14.12 -3.51
CA LEU A 313 -13.98 14.50 -4.90
C LEU A 313 -14.16 13.34 -5.88
N THR A 314 -14.05 12.09 -5.40
CA THR A 314 -14.13 10.89 -6.24
C THR A 314 -15.47 10.16 -6.18
N PHE A 315 -16.22 10.22 -5.07
CA PHE A 315 -17.51 9.53 -4.95
C PHE A 315 -18.68 10.45 -5.32
N ASP A 316 -19.74 9.84 -5.85
CA ASP A 316 -21.03 10.52 -6.00
C ASP A 316 -21.63 10.84 -4.64
N ALA A 317 -22.54 11.83 -4.59
CA ALA A 317 -23.14 12.30 -3.34
C ALA A 317 -23.80 11.17 -2.52
N VAL A 318 -24.46 10.20 -3.18
CA VAL A 318 -25.13 9.08 -2.51
C VAL A 318 -24.10 8.11 -1.91
N SER A 319 -23.10 7.71 -2.70
CA SER A 319 -22.03 6.81 -2.28
C SER A 319 -21.16 7.43 -1.19
N PHE A 320 -20.90 8.74 -1.27
CA PHE A 320 -20.21 9.50 -0.23
C PHE A 320 -20.99 9.51 1.08
N ASN A 321 -22.31 9.76 1.03
CA ASN A 321 -23.16 9.73 2.22
C ASN A 321 -23.22 8.32 2.84
N LYS A 322 -23.33 7.27 2.01
CA LYS A 322 -23.22 5.87 2.44
C LYS A 322 -21.90 5.61 3.15
N TYR A 323 -20.79 6.07 2.58
CA TYR A 323 -19.46 5.92 3.18
C TYR A 323 -19.38 6.62 4.54
N LEU A 324 -19.90 7.84 4.68
CA LEU A 324 -19.93 8.55 5.95
C LEU A 324 -20.77 7.82 7.02
N ASP A 325 -21.92 7.26 6.67
CA ASP A 325 -22.72 6.45 7.59
C ASP A 325 -21.95 5.20 8.07
N THR A 326 -21.22 4.53 7.16
CA THR A 326 -20.37 3.38 7.56
C THR A 326 -19.22 3.80 8.49
N VAL A 327 -18.61 4.96 8.23
CA VAL A 327 -17.56 5.54 9.07
C VAL A 327 -18.09 5.85 10.46
N LEU A 328 -19.28 6.45 10.56
CA LEU A 328 -19.91 6.78 11.83
C LEU A 328 -20.22 5.51 12.64
N ALA A 329 -20.76 4.48 11.98
CA ALA A 329 -21.05 3.21 12.63
C ALA A 329 -19.77 2.50 13.11
N ALA A 330 -18.70 2.48 12.30
CA ALA A 330 -17.42 1.89 12.67
C ALA A 330 -16.70 2.64 13.81
N SER A 331 -16.94 3.95 13.91
CA SER A 331 -16.37 4.81 14.95
C SER A 331 -17.23 4.87 16.22
N SER A 332 -18.46 4.35 16.16
CA SER A 332 -19.34 4.24 17.31
C SER A 332 -18.85 3.13 18.25
N PRO A 333 -18.76 3.38 19.57
CA PRO A 333 -18.19 2.40 20.47
C PRO A 333 -19.22 1.31 20.79
N PRO A 334 -18.76 0.09 21.12
CA PRO A 334 -19.64 -0.97 21.59
C PRO A 334 -20.47 -0.55 22.82
N PRO A 335 -21.73 -1.02 22.96
CA PRO A 335 -22.55 -0.70 24.12
C PRO A 335 -21.85 -1.10 25.43
N GLY A 336 -21.67 -0.14 26.34
CA GLY A 336 -20.93 -0.30 27.60
C GLY A 336 -19.55 0.36 27.66
N SER A 337 -19.06 0.92 26.54
CA SER A 337 -17.77 1.63 26.50
C SER A 337 -17.87 3.07 27.03
N THR A 338 -16.76 3.59 27.60
CA THR A 338 -16.68 4.97 28.12
C THR A 338 -16.40 5.98 27.01
N ARG A 339 -16.68 7.27 27.24
CA ARG A 339 -16.40 8.37 26.29
C ARG A 339 -14.96 8.46 25.81
N GLN A 340 -14.01 7.82 26.50
CA GLN A 340 -12.59 7.84 26.17
C GLN A 340 -12.21 6.91 25.00
N SER A 341 -13.11 6.01 24.57
CA SER A 341 -12.88 5.10 23.44
C SER A 341 -13.34 5.66 22.09
N GLN A 342 -14.06 6.79 22.08
CA GLN A 342 -14.56 7.41 20.85
C GLN A 342 -13.50 8.31 20.18
N SER A 343 -13.58 8.43 18.86
CA SER A 343 -12.72 9.32 18.07
C SER A 343 -13.01 10.80 18.42
N PRO A 344 -12.01 11.58 18.90
CA PRO A 344 -12.20 12.94 19.38
C PRO A 344 -12.82 13.92 18.37
N TRP A 345 -12.54 13.74 17.07
CA TRP A 345 -13.00 14.65 16.03
C TRP A 345 -14.53 14.62 15.85
N LEU A 346 -15.20 13.50 16.17
CA LEU A 346 -16.67 13.39 16.12
C LEU A 346 -17.40 14.30 17.11
N PHE A 347 -16.70 14.90 18.07
CA PHE A 347 -17.27 15.85 19.02
C PHE A 347 -17.13 17.32 18.57
N LEU A 348 -16.43 17.56 17.47
CA LEU A 348 -16.26 18.90 16.92
C LEU A 348 -17.53 19.35 16.20
N ASP A 349 -17.84 20.65 16.26
CA ASP A 349 -18.96 21.22 15.52
C ASP A 349 -18.76 21.08 14.00
N ALA A 350 -17.50 21.10 13.55
CA ALA A 350 -17.13 20.80 12.16
C ALA A 350 -17.60 19.40 11.72
N ALA A 351 -17.52 18.38 12.58
CA ALA A 351 -18.02 17.05 12.25
C ALA A 351 -19.54 17.04 12.04
N HIS A 352 -20.29 17.82 12.83
CA HIS A 352 -21.73 17.96 12.62
C HIS A 352 -22.04 18.59 11.26
N THR A 353 -21.34 19.68 10.91
CA THR A 353 -21.50 20.34 9.60
C THR A 353 -21.19 19.38 8.45
N LEU A 354 -20.16 18.54 8.57
CA LEU A 354 -19.84 17.49 7.59
C LEU A 354 -21.03 16.54 7.34
N PHE A 355 -21.57 15.90 8.38
CA PHE A 355 -22.64 14.90 8.22
C PHE A 355 -23.96 15.52 7.76
N ASP A 356 -24.34 16.68 8.31
CA ASP A 356 -25.58 17.36 7.94
C ASP A 356 -25.53 17.85 6.48
N THR A 357 -24.41 18.48 6.08
CA THR A 357 -24.23 18.93 4.70
C THR A 357 -24.22 17.76 3.73
N ALA A 358 -23.47 16.68 4.03
CA ALA A 358 -23.44 15.48 3.18
C ALA A 358 -24.83 14.87 2.96
N LYS A 359 -25.67 14.84 4.00
CA LYS A 359 -27.05 14.35 3.90
C LYS A 359 -27.91 15.25 3.00
N ARG A 360 -27.80 16.57 3.15
CA ARG A 360 -28.54 17.56 2.35
C ARG A 360 -28.21 17.50 0.84
N ARG A 361 -27.01 17.04 0.47
CA ARG A 361 -26.64 16.80 -0.94
C ARG A 361 -27.44 15.68 -1.60
N VAL A 362 -27.96 14.75 -0.80
CA VAL A 362 -28.71 13.59 -1.29
C VAL A 362 -30.21 13.83 -1.19
N TYR A 363 -30.71 14.22 -0.02
CA TYR A 363 -32.13 14.44 0.22
C TYR A 363 -32.36 15.49 1.32
N THR A 364 -33.46 16.23 1.20
CA THR A 364 -33.87 17.27 2.16
C THR A 364 -35.29 17.03 2.63
N GLY A 365 -35.56 17.18 3.92
CA GLY A 365 -36.92 17.13 4.48
C GLY A 365 -36.93 17.46 5.98
N ARG A 366 -38.04 18.00 6.48
CA ARG A 366 -38.19 18.36 7.90
C ARG A 366 -38.89 17.24 8.66
N ILE A 367 -38.36 16.89 9.83
CA ILE A 367 -39.09 16.08 10.81
C ILE A 367 -39.90 17.05 11.69
N THR A 368 -41.09 17.44 11.24
CA THR A 368 -42.06 18.16 12.07
C THR A 368 -43.10 17.18 12.61
N GLU A 369 -43.28 17.12 13.93
CA GLU A 369 -44.24 16.23 14.60
C GLU A 369 -45.72 16.70 14.48
N SER A 370 -46.01 17.62 13.56
CA SER A 370 -47.36 18.16 13.39
C SER A 370 -48.21 17.27 12.49
N THR A 371 -49.08 16.48 13.09
CA THR A 371 -50.06 15.57 12.49
C THR A 371 -51.24 16.26 11.79
N THR A 372 -51.07 17.44 11.22
CA THR A 372 -52.18 18.18 10.61
C THR A 372 -51.80 18.74 9.23
N ALA A 373 -52.32 18.07 8.20
CA ALA A 373 -52.32 18.34 6.75
C ALA A 373 -51.30 17.50 5.92
N PRO A 374 -51.77 16.79 4.87
CA PRO A 374 -50.92 16.08 3.92
C PRO A 374 -50.54 17.03 2.77
N ASP A 375 -49.66 17.98 3.01
CA ASP A 375 -49.08 18.82 1.94
C ASP A 375 -47.56 18.75 2.02
N LYS A 376 -46.91 18.17 0.99
CA LYS A 376 -45.50 18.32 0.58
C LYS A 376 -44.37 18.31 1.64
N ASP A 377 -44.59 17.77 2.83
CA ASP A 377 -43.57 17.63 3.90
C ASP A 377 -42.94 16.21 3.92
N GLY A 378 -42.58 15.69 2.74
CA GLY A 378 -41.80 14.46 2.57
C GLY A 378 -40.28 14.72 2.55
N LEU A 379 -39.48 13.66 2.67
CA LEU A 379 -38.07 13.72 2.26
C LEU A 379 -38.03 13.84 0.73
N ASN A 380 -37.49 14.93 0.19
CA ASN A 380 -37.37 15.15 -1.25
C ASN A 380 -35.94 14.83 -1.72
N PRO A 381 -35.74 14.10 -2.84
CA PRO A 381 -34.43 13.83 -3.40
C PRO A 381 -33.83 15.10 -4.04
N VAL A 382 -32.62 15.50 -3.61
CA VAL A 382 -31.85 16.61 -4.21
C VAL A 382 -30.89 16.09 -5.27
N LEU A 383 -30.19 14.98 -4.95
CA LEU A 383 -29.28 14.27 -5.85
C LEU A 383 -28.30 15.18 -6.60
N GLU A 384 -27.45 15.89 -5.85
CA GLU A 384 -26.40 16.73 -6.43
C GLU A 384 -25.44 15.90 -7.32
N GLY A 385 -25.31 16.30 -8.59
CA GLY A 385 -24.34 15.74 -9.53
C GLY A 385 -22.92 16.30 -9.32
N MET A 386 -21.90 15.56 -9.76
CA MET A 386 -20.53 16.07 -9.73
C MET A 386 -20.32 17.09 -10.84
N PRO A 387 -19.78 18.30 -10.56
CA PRO A 387 -19.55 19.32 -11.59
C PRO A 387 -18.63 18.86 -12.73
N LYS A 388 -17.68 17.94 -12.46
CA LYS A 388 -16.80 17.37 -13.48
C LYS A 388 -17.55 16.51 -14.53
N TRP A 389 -18.72 15.95 -14.21
CA TRP A 389 -19.48 15.13 -15.16
C TRP A 389 -20.08 15.97 -16.29
N ASP A 390 -20.61 17.14 -15.95
CA ASP A 390 -21.18 18.07 -16.93
C ASP A 390 -20.08 18.54 -17.90
N LEU A 391 -18.92 18.94 -17.36
CA LEU A 391 -17.77 19.33 -18.18
C LEU A 391 -17.23 18.16 -19.03
N LEU A 392 -17.21 16.94 -18.50
CA LEU A 392 -16.78 15.77 -19.28
C LEU A 392 -17.68 15.55 -20.50
N ALA A 393 -19.00 15.71 -20.33
CA ALA A 393 -19.94 15.58 -21.44
C ALA A 393 -19.72 16.70 -22.48
N GLU A 394 -19.51 17.94 -22.04
CA GLU A 394 -19.17 19.06 -22.95
C GLU A 394 -17.88 18.81 -23.74
N ILE A 395 -16.84 18.25 -23.10
CA ILE A 395 -15.58 17.89 -23.78
C ILE A 395 -15.83 16.80 -24.82
N LEU A 396 -16.62 15.76 -24.49
CA LEU A 396 -16.91 14.68 -25.44
C LEU A 396 -17.69 15.19 -26.65
N GLU A 397 -18.68 16.07 -26.45
CA GLU A 397 -19.41 16.73 -27.55
C GLU A 397 -18.51 17.65 -28.38
N GLU A 398 -17.54 18.34 -27.75
CA GLU A 398 -16.55 19.13 -28.47
C GLU A 398 -15.64 18.24 -29.33
N VAL A 399 -15.17 17.12 -28.76
CA VAL A 399 -14.31 16.15 -29.44
C VAL A 399 -15.05 15.52 -30.62
N GLU A 400 -16.30 15.09 -30.44
CA GLU A 400 -17.13 14.56 -31.52
C GLU A 400 -17.29 15.56 -32.67
N ARG A 401 -17.56 16.83 -32.34
CA ARG A 401 -17.62 17.92 -33.33
C ARG A 401 -16.29 18.11 -34.06
N ASP A 402 -15.16 18.15 -33.34
CA ASP A 402 -13.83 18.29 -33.95
C ASP A 402 -13.50 17.09 -34.85
N MET A 403 -13.87 15.87 -34.44
CA MET A 403 -13.69 14.66 -35.25
C MET A 403 -14.50 14.71 -36.55
N TYR A 404 -15.73 15.21 -36.48
CA TYR A 404 -16.60 15.36 -37.66
C TYR A 404 -16.13 16.47 -38.61
N PHE A 405 -15.79 17.66 -38.08
CA PHE A 405 -15.43 18.82 -38.91
C PHE A 405 -13.97 18.84 -39.37
N ASN A 406 -13.07 18.17 -38.64
CA ASN A 406 -11.63 18.16 -38.92
C ASN A 406 -11.06 16.72 -38.96
N PRO A 407 -11.51 15.87 -39.91
CA PRO A 407 -10.92 14.56 -40.15
C PRO A 407 -9.56 14.73 -40.83
N GLN A 408 -8.45 14.56 -40.11
CA GLN A 408 -7.11 14.60 -40.70
C GLN A 408 -6.71 13.21 -41.23
N PRO A 409 -6.54 13.02 -42.55
CA PRO A 409 -6.27 11.70 -43.14
C PRO A 409 -4.80 11.25 -43.06
N GLN A 410 -3.93 11.95 -42.31
CA GLN A 410 -2.48 11.71 -42.26
C GLN A 410 -1.91 11.53 -40.85
N ASP A 411 -2.74 11.31 -39.83
CA ASP A 411 -2.28 11.00 -38.48
C ASP A 411 -2.10 9.48 -38.30
N GLU A 412 -1.02 9.06 -37.64
CA GLU A 412 -0.80 7.66 -37.21
C GLU A 412 -1.67 7.26 -36.00
N SER A 413 -2.40 8.22 -35.44
CA SER A 413 -3.31 8.02 -34.31
C SER A 413 -4.58 7.28 -34.73
N ASN A 414 -5.12 6.45 -33.84
CA ASN A 414 -6.30 5.61 -34.12
C ASN A 414 -7.64 6.39 -34.02
N GLY A 415 -7.59 7.69 -33.68
CA GLY A 415 -8.78 8.52 -33.48
C GLY A 415 -9.52 8.29 -32.16
N SER A 416 -9.03 7.37 -31.31
CA SER A 416 -9.65 7.00 -30.04
C SER A 416 -9.52 8.08 -28.97
N ILE A 417 -10.47 8.06 -28.03
CA ILE A 417 -10.51 8.94 -26.84
C ILE A 417 -10.07 8.13 -25.63
N LEU A 418 -9.05 8.62 -24.92
CA LEU A 418 -8.54 8.00 -23.70
C LEU A 418 -8.83 8.89 -22.48
N ILE A 419 -9.69 8.42 -21.58
CA ILE A 419 -10.01 9.06 -20.31
C ILE A 419 -9.18 8.41 -19.19
N MET A 420 -8.36 9.20 -18.53
CA MET A 420 -7.49 8.75 -17.45
C MET A 420 -8.00 9.20 -16.08
N CYS A 421 -8.09 8.25 -15.14
CA CYS A 421 -8.69 8.44 -13.82
C CYS A 421 -7.72 8.06 -12.68
N GLY A 422 -7.97 8.54 -11.47
CA GLY A 422 -7.16 8.19 -10.29
C GLY A 422 -7.30 6.73 -9.83
N ASP A 423 -8.54 6.23 -9.78
CA ASP A 423 -8.87 4.93 -9.19
C ASP A 423 -9.82 4.12 -10.09
N GLN A 424 -9.79 2.78 -9.98
CA GLN A 424 -10.68 1.89 -10.73
C GLN A 424 -12.17 2.10 -10.36
N GLY A 425 -12.45 2.57 -9.14
CA GLY A 425 -13.80 2.94 -8.71
C GLY A 425 -14.37 4.10 -9.52
N THR A 426 -13.58 5.16 -9.72
CA THR A 426 -13.93 6.31 -10.58
C THR A 426 -14.17 5.85 -12.02
N CYS A 427 -13.36 4.93 -12.53
CA CYS A 427 -13.54 4.37 -13.89
C CYS A 427 -14.91 3.69 -14.06
N ARG A 428 -15.33 2.88 -13.07
CA ARG A 428 -16.64 2.21 -13.10
C ARG A 428 -17.79 3.22 -13.03
N GLN A 429 -17.65 4.25 -12.19
CA GLN A 429 -18.63 5.30 -12.05
C GLN A 429 -18.78 6.14 -13.32
N LEU A 430 -17.67 6.52 -13.96
CA LEU A 430 -17.70 7.25 -15.23
C LEU A 430 -18.29 6.40 -16.35
N ARG A 431 -17.94 5.11 -16.41
CA ARG A 431 -18.56 4.18 -17.36
C ARG A 431 -20.08 4.13 -17.21
N GLU A 432 -20.56 3.98 -15.97
CA GLU A 432 -21.98 3.99 -15.64
C GLU A 432 -22.65 5.32 -16.03
N PHE A 433 -21.99 6.45 -15.76
CA PHE A 433 -22.47 7.78 -16.13
C PHE A 433 -22.60 7.92 -17.66
N LEU A 434 -21.55 7.64 -18.43
CA LEU A 434 -21.57 7.77 -19.90
C LEU A 434 -22.62 6.86 -20.55
N GLN A 435 -22.86 5.67 -19.99
CA GLN A 435 -23.90 4.77 -20.48
C GLN A 435 -25.33 5.26 -20.20
N THR A 436 -25.51 6.09 -19.16
CA THR A 436 -26.85 6.51 -18.68
C THR A 436 -27.16 7.99 -18.91
N MET A 437 -26.19 8.80 -19.37
CA MET A 437 -26.32 10.26 -19.41
C MET A 437 -27.46 10.79 -20.28
N HIS A 438 -27.89 10.05 -21.31
CA HIS A 438 -29.00 10.44 -22.19
C HIS A 438 -30.33 9.74 -21.89
N VAL A 439 -30.41 8.90 -20.85
CA VAL A 439 -31.63 8.20 -20.46
C VAL A 439 -32.56 9.17 -19.71
N LYS A 440 -33.78 9.37 -20.23
CA LYS A 440 -34.80 10.19 -19.56
C LYS A 440 -35.53 9.41 -18.46
N ASP A 441 -35.89 10.11 -17.39
CA ASP A 441 -36.84 9.62 -16.38
C ASP A 441 -38.23 9.48 -17.02
N GLY A 442 -38.85 8.29 -16.91
CA GLY A 442 -40.23 8.04 -17.36
C GLY A 442 -41.33 8.70 -16.51
N THR A 443 -40.99 9.68 -15.66
CA THR A 443 -41.91 10.29 -14.68
C THR A 443 -42.57 11.59 -15.16
N VAL A 444 -42.64 11.83 -16.48
CA VAL A 444 -43.54 12.87 -17.00
C VAL A 444 -44.88 12.18 -17.33
N PRO A 445 -45.96 12.44 -16.57
CA PRO A 445 -47.27 11.90 -16.91
C PRO A 445 -47.70 12.42 -18.29
N GLU A 446 -48.28 11.55 -19.11
CA GLU A 446 -48.74 11.79 -20.50
C GLU A 446 -49.77 12.94 -20.68
N GLY A 447 -50.01 13.79 -19.67
CA GLY A 447 -50.98 14.88 -19.69
C GLY A 447 -50.39 16.30 -19.83
N GLU A 448 -49.07 16.48 -19.77
CA GLU A 448 -48.41 17.79 -19.94
C GLU A 448 -47.52 17.86 -21.20
N ALA A 449 -47.65 16.90 -22.12
CA ALA A 449 -46.91 16.89 -23.38
C ALA A 449 -47.49 17.81 -24.47
N ASP A 450 -48.69 18.37 -24.27
CA ASP A 450 -49.42 19.12 -25.31
C ASP A 450 -49.22 20.65 -25.26
N GLN A 451 -48.25 21.18 -24.50
CA GLN A 451 -47.98 22.63 -24.44
C GLN A 451 -46.53 23.07 -24.69
N GLU A 452 -45.64 22.17 -25.10
CA GLU A 452 -44.29 22.54 -25.56
C GLU A 452 -44.04 21.98 -26.97
N GLU A 453 -44.85 22.42 -27.94
CA GLU A 453 -44.69 22.07 -29.36
C GLU A 453 -43.73 23.02 -30.12
N ASP A 454 -42.95 23.86 -29.43
CA ASP A 454 -41.99 24.79 -30.06
C ASP A 454 -40.64 24.78 -29.34
N GLY A 455 -39.87 23.69 -29.52
CA GLY A 455 -38.47 23.63 -29.12
C GLY A 455 -37.86 22.26 -29.37
N ILE A 456 -36.89 22.18 -30.28
CA ILE A 456 -35.93 21.07 -30.33
C ILE A 456 -35.09 21.20 -29.05
N ASP A 457 -35.61 20.74 -27.91
CA ASP A 457 -34.84 20.70 -26.67
C ASP A 457 -33.83 19.55 -26.80
N GLU A 458 -32.63 19.91 -27.25
CA GLU A 458 -31.44 19.05 -27.30
C GLU A 458 -31.34 18.25 -25.99
N GLN A 459 -31.20 16.93 -26.09
CA GLN A 459 -31.06 16.01 -24.97
C GLN A 459 -29.82 16.38 -24.13
N LYS A 460 -29.97 17.27 -23.15
CA LYS A 460 -28.88 17.64 -22.25
C LYS A 460 -28.44 16.42 -21.42
N PRO A 461 -27.14 16.13 -21.33
CA PRO A 461 -26.61 15.03 -20.52
C PRO A 461 -26.97 15.26 -19.05
N SER A 462 -27.40 14.19 -18.35
CA SER A 462 -27.87 14.28 -16.97
C SER A 462 -27.57 13.01 -16.16
N ALA A 463 -26.98 13.17 -14.98
CA ALA A 463 -26.69 12.08 -14.06
C ALA A 463 -27.89 11.62 -13.20
N LYS A 464 -29.08 12.24 -13.37
CA LYS A 464 -30.23 12.04 -12.47
C LYS A 464 -30.69 10.58 -12.39
N PHE A 465 -30.75 9.89 -13.52
CA PHE A 465 -31.17 8.49 -13.60
C PHE A 465 -30.26 7.58 -12.75
N MET A 466 -28.95 7.68 -12.95
CA MET A 466 -27.92 6.97 -12.18
C MET A 466 -28.08 7.24 -10.67
N MET A 467 -28.24 8.51 -10.29
CA MET A 467 -28.29 8.95 -8.90
C MET A 467 -29.57 8.49 -8.18
N ARG A 468 -30.72 8.46 -8.87
CA ARG A 468 -31.98 7.92 -8.32
C ARG A 468 -31.87 6.43 -8.01
N ARG A 469 -31.32 5.66 -8.95
CA ARG A 469 -31.06 4.22 -8.78
C ARG A 469 -30.14 3.96 -7.58
N LYS A 470 -29.04 4.72 -7.47
CA LYS A 470 -28.12 4.63 -6.33
C LYS A 470 -28.80 4.99 -5.01
N LEU A 471 -29.67 6.00 -4.99
CA LEU A 471 -30.42 6.39 -3.81
C LEU A 471 -31.36 5.27 -3.33
N ARG A 472 -32.10 4.61 -4.23
CA ARG A 472 -32.93 3.43 -3.90
C ARG A 472 -32.11 2.35 -3.20
N ASN A 473 -30.97 1.98 -3.81
CA ASN A 473 -30.06 0.98 -3.26
C ASN A 473 -29.49 1.39 -1.91
N TYR A 474 -29.18 2.67 -1.72
CA TYR A 474 -28.71 3.20 -0.44
C TYR A 474 -29.80 3.14 0.64
N LEU A 475 -31.05 3.50 0.33
CA LEU A 475 -32.15 3.46 1.30
C LEU A 475 -32.49 2.03 1.73
N GLN A 476 -32.48 1.09 0.78
CA GLN A 476 -32.61 -0.34 1.08
C GLN A 476 -31.46 -0.81 1.97
N TRP A 477 -30.21 -0.50 1.58
CA TRP A 477 -29.03 -0.81 2.38
C TRP A 477 -29.10 -0.20 3.79
N LYS A 478 -29.58 1.05 3.94
CA LYS A 478 -29.67 1.75 5.22
C LYS A 478 -30.65 1.06 6.17
N ARG A 479 -31.79 0.61 5.64
CA ARG A 479 -32.78 -0.18 6.40
C ARG A 479 -32.18 -1.51 6.84
N ASP A 480 -31.55 -2.21 5.91
CA ASP A 480 -30.97 -3.53 6.14
C ASP A 480 -29.79 -3.44 7.13
N PHE A 481 -28.96 -2.39 7.02
CA PHE A 481 -27.87 -2.06 7.92
C PHE A 481 -28.35 -1.76 9.34
N ALA A 482 -29.43 -0.97 9.49
CA ALA A 482 -30.00 -0.67 10.79
C ALA A 482 -30.44 -1.96 11.51
N ARG A 483 -31.10 -2.87 10.78
CA ARG A 483 -31.52 -4.19 11.28
C ARG A 483 -30.35 -5.07 11.71
N VAL A 484 -29.30 -5.17 10.88
CA VAL A 484 -28.09 -5.94 11.22
C VAL A 484 -27.40 -5.37 12.44
N SER A 485 -27.28 -4.05 12.52
CA SER A 485 -26.65 -3.38 13.65
C SER A 485 -27.39 -3.67 14.95
N SER A 486 -28.72 -3.57 14.98
CA SER A 486 -29.52 -3.88 16.17
C SER A 486 -29.36 -5.33 16.61
N ASN A 487 -29.26 -6.26 15.66
CA ASN A 487 -29.16 -7.70 15.94
C ASN A 487 -27.79 -8.07 16.53
N LEU A 488 -26.70 -7.57 15.92
CA LEU A 488 -25.34 -7.75 16.42
C LEU A 488 -25.15 -7.17 17.83
N PHE A 489 -25.72 -6.00 18.10
CA PHE A 489 -25.62 -5.38 19.42
C PHE A 489 -26.47 -6.10 20.48
N ALA A 490 -27.67 -6.58 20.12
CA ALA A 490 -28.51 -7.37 21.02
C ALA A 490 -27.85 -8.70 21.41
N GLU A 491 -27.19 -9.38 20.47
CA GLU A 491 -26.44 -10.61 20.75
C GLU A 491 -25.21 -10.38 21.63
N ASN A 492 -24.41 -9.34 21.35
CA ASN A 492 -23.27 -8.98 22.20
C ASN A 492 -23.70 -8.69 23.64
N GLN A 493 -24.84 -8.03 23.82
CA GLN A 493 -25.39 -7.75 25.15
C GLN A 493 -25.90 -9.02 25.85
N LYS A 494 -26.49 -9.96 25.12
CA LYS A 494 -26.87 -11.29 25.63
C LYS A 494 -25.65 -12.13 26.02
N ALA A 495 -24.58 -12.11 25.22
CA ALA A 495 -23.33 -12.83 25.52
C ALA A 495 -22.63 -12.28 26.77
N ILE A 496 -22.56 -10.95 26.92
CA ILE A 496 -22.00 -10.30 28.10
C ILE A 496 -22.83 -10.65 29.35
N ASN A 497 -24.17 -10.57 29.28
CA ASN A 497 -25.03 -10.91 30.40
C ASN A 497 -25.01 -12.42 30.75
N GLY A 498 -24.90 -13.30 29.74
CA GLY A 498 -24.83 -14.75 29.92
C GLY A 498 -23.57 -15.25 30.66
N THR A 499 -22.48 -14.48 30.63
CA THR A 499 -21.26 -14.82 31.40
C THR A 499 -21.36 -14.49 32.90
N THR A 500 -22.39 -13.73 33.33
CA THR A 500 -22.56 -13.31 34.73
C THR A 500 -23.56 -14.14 35.54
N SER A 501 -24.22 -15.15 34.94
CA SER A 501 -25.30 -15.92 35.59
C SER A 501 -24.86 -17.25 36.21
N HIS A 502 -23.65 -17.33 36.77
CA HIS A 502 -23.25 -18.38 37.72
C HIS A 502 -22.81 -17.79 39.05
N GLY A 503 -23.78 -17.19 39.76
CA GLY A 503 -23.65 -16.77 41.14
C GLY A 503 -25.05 -16.57 41.74
N GLY A 504 -25.55 -17.59 42.42
CA GLY A 504 -26.84 -17.54 43.11
C GLY A 504 -26.85 -16.49 44.22
N GLY A 505 -27.90 -15.67 44.28
CA GLY A 505 -28.06 -14.64 45.30
C GLY A 505 -29.41 -13.94 45.22
N GLN A 506 -30.36 -14.47 45.98
CA GLN A 506 -31.69 -13.91 46.21
C GLN A 506 -31.58 -12.56 46.96
N GLY A 507 -32.25 -11.49 46.51
CA GLY A 507 -32.52 -10.34 47.38
C GLY A 507 -32.77 -8.98 46.71
N GLY A 508 -33.93 -8.39 46.99
CA GLY A 508 -34.04 -6.94 47.21
C GLY A 508 -34.68 -6.07 46.12
N ARG A 509 -36.02 -6.06 46.06
CA ARG A 509 -36.79 -4.97 45.44
C ARG A 509 -36.56 -3.66 46.20
N GLY A 510 -35.76 -2.74 45.66
CA GLY A 510 -35.61 -1.37 46.14
C GLY A 510 -36.33 -0.38 45.23
N ARG A 511 -37.52 0.09 45.65
CA ARG A 511 -38.24 1.23 45.06
C ARG A 511 -37.41 2.51 45.26
N GLY A 512 -37.07 3.21 44.17
CA GLY A 512 -36.53 4.57 44.23
C GLY A 512 -37.61 5.58 44.67
N PRO A 513 -37.25 6.64 45.43
CA PRO A 513 -38.23 7.58 45.98
C PRO A 513 -38.80 8.52 44.89
N PRO A 514 -40.12 8.82 44.94
CA PRO A 514 -40.75 9.75 44.02
C PRO A 514 -40.56 11.18 44.52
N ASN A 515 -40.28 12.10 43.59
CA ASN A 515 -40.25 13.57 43.70
C ASN A 515 -38.86 14.21 43.61
N LYS A 516 -38.51 14.65 42.40
CA LYS A 516 -37.93 15.97 42.20
C LYS A 516 -38.61 16.64 41.01
N GLN A 517 -39.37 17.68 41.32
CA GLN A 517 -40.15 18.48 40.39
C GLN A 517 -39.23 19.15 39.35
N ARG A 518 -39.67 19.00 38.11
CA ARG A 518 -39.12 19.56 36.88
C ARG A 518 -39.26 21.09 36.91
N ARG A 519 -38.16 21.81 36.98
CA ARG A 519 -38.13 23.26 36.70
C ARG A 519 -38.00 23.43 35.19
N MET A 520 -39.14 23.53 34.49
CA MET A 520 -39.18 24.00 33.10
C MET A 520 -38.90 25.51 33.12
N ARG A 521 -37.71 25.89 32.65
CA ARG A 521 -37.42 27.27 32.27
C ARG A 521 -37.48 27.30 30.74
N GLY A 522 -38.47 28.02 30.22
CA GLY A 522 -38.59 28.33 28.80
C GLY A 522 -37.33 29.00 28.28
N GLY A 523 -36.85 28.52 27.15
CA GLY A 523 -35.78 29.08 26.33
C GLY A 523 -36.11 28.72 24.88
N GLY A 524 -36.12 29.73 24.01
CA GLY A 524 -36.76 29.71 22.69
C GLY A 524 -36.21 28.66 21.72
N ASN A 525 -37.08 28.32 20.76
CA ASN A 525 -36.75 27.53 19.58
C ASN A 525 -35.74 28.30 18.72
N ASN A 526 -34.46 27.98 18.89
CA ASN A 526 -33.49 28.00 17.81
C ASN A 526 -32.99 26.57 17.63
N ALA A 527 -33.12 26.07 16.40
CA ALA A 527 -32.80 24.71 16.03
C ALA A 527 -31.29 24.46 16.14
N THR A 528 -30.89 23.66 17.12
CA THR A 528 -29.58 23.01 17.16
C THR A 528 -29.81 21.50 17.21
N ALA A 529 -29.11 20.77 16.34
CA ALA A 529 -29.16 19.33 16.24
C ALA A 529 -28.94 18.63 17.59
N GLN A 530 -29.60 17.48 17.76
CA GLN A 530 -29.56 16.72 19.01
C GLN A 530 -28.19 16.05 19.17
N ARG A 531 -27.34 16.60 20.03
CA ARG A 531 -26.18 15.88 20.56
C ARG A 531 -26.66 14.71 21.43
N ALA A 532 -25.97 13.58 21.35
CA ALA A 532 -26.18 12.48 22.28
C ALA A 532 -25.93 12.92 23.74
N ALA A 533 -26.45 12.20 24.73
CA ALA A 533 -26.25 12.53 26.15
C ALA A 533 -24.75 12.58 26.56
N ASN A 534 -23.90 11.94 25.76
CA ASN A 534 -22.44 11.93 25.86
C ASN A 534 -21.76 12.96 24.92
N GLY A 535 -22.48 13.93 24.35
CA GLY A 535 -21.95 14.99 23.50
C GLY A 535 -21.52 14.59 22.08
N SER A 536 -21.59 13.30 21.69
CA SER A 536 -21.23 12.86 20.34
C SER A 536 -22.31 13.26 19.32
N VAL A 537 -21.92 13.36 18.05
CA VAL A 537 -22.88 13.54 16.94
C VAL A 537 -23.83 12.35 16.92
N HIS A 538 -25.13 12.61 17.13
CA HIS A 538 -26.20 11.70 16.76
C HIS A 538 -26.74 12.19 15.41
N VAL A 539 -26.57 11.41 14.36
CA VAL A 539 -27.37 11.62 13.14
C VAL A 539 -28.81 11.32 13.55
N ALA A 540 -29.69 12.32 13.44
CA ALA A 540 -31.12 12.14 13.71
C ALA A 540 -31.60 10.93 12.89
N GLY A 541 -32.04 9.87 13.58
CA GLY A 541 -32.60 8.70 12.93
C GLY A 541 -33.79 9.14 12.10
N ASP A 542 -33.70 8.99 10.78
CA ASP A 542 -34.82 9.20 9.88
C ASP A 542 -35.89 8.18 10.27
N LYS A 543 -37.09 8.62 10.69
CA LYS A 543 -38.17 7.71 11.09
C LYS A 543 -38.51 6.80 9.89
N ASP A 544 -38.60 5.49 10.10
CA ASP A 544 -38.82 4.46 9.05
C ASP A 544 -39.97 4.78 8.08
N MET A 545 -41.03 5.41 8.57
CA MET A 545 -42.18 5.84 7.75
C MET A 545 -41.80 6.81 6.62
N HIS A 546 -40.80 7.68 6.81
CA HIS A 546 -40.39 8.67 5.81
C HIS A 546 -39.44 8.06 4.78
N ILE A 547 -38.62 7.08 5.18
CA ILE A 547 -37.81 6.28 4.26
C ILE A 547 -38.75 5.48 3.32
N GLN A 548 -39.84 4.94 3.85
CA GLN A 548 -40.86 4.25 3.05
C GLN A 548 -41.56 5.19 2.06
N ALA A 549 -41.87 6.43 2.46
CA ALA A 549 -42.46 7.44 1.57
C ALA A 549 -41.51 7.82 0.41
N LEU A 550 -40.22 8.05 0.72
CA LEU A 550 -39.19 8.35 -0.30
C LEU A 550 -38.94 7.15 -1.22
N MET A 551 -38.97 5.92 -0.70
CA MET A 551 -38.88 4.69 -1.52
C MET A 551 -40.07 4.53 -2.47
N HIS A 552 -41.27 4.97 -2.05
CA HIS A 552 -42.46 4.95 -2.91
C HIS A 552 -42.39 6.03 -4.01
N GLU A 553 -41.89 7.23 -3.70
CA GLU A 553 -41.63 8.27 -4.71
C GLU A 553 -40.57 7.84 -5.73
N LEU A 554 -39.57 7.08 -5.26
CA LEU A 554 -38.53 6.50 -6.08
C LEU A 554 -38.93 5.14 -6.68
N ALA A 555 -40.20 4.71 -6.72
CA ALA A 555 -40.51 3.41 -7.34
C ALA A 555 -40.19 3.42 -8.85
N PRO A 556 -39.61 2.33 -9.41
CA PRO A 556 -39.32 2.26 -10.83
C PRO A 556 -40.62 2.27 -11.66
N ALA A 557 -40.63 3.05 -12.75
CA ALA A 557 -41.61 2.82 -13.81
C ALA A 557 -41.27 1.50 -14.52
N GLU A 558 -42.26 0.72 -14.96
CA GLU A 558 -42.06 -0.63 -15.55
C GLU A 558 -41.08 -0.65 -16.76
N MET A 559 -40.84 0.50 -17.40
CA MET A 559 -39.83 0.67 -18.46
C MET A 559 -38.39 0.83 -17.95
N GLU A 560 -38.16 1.26 -16.70
CA GLU A 560 -36.81 1.43 -16.14
C GLU A 560 -36.10 0.10 -15.91
N ASP A 561 -36.82 -0.94 -15.49
CA ASP A 561 -36.22 -2.25 -15.20
C ASP A 561 -35.70 -2.93 -16.46
N THR A 562 -36.38 -2.79 -17.62
CA THR A 562 -35.95 -3.43 -18.88
C THR A 562 -34.77 -2.74 -19.56
N ALA A 563 -34.63 -1.42 -19.41
CA ALA A 563 -33.47 -0.68 -19.90
C ALA A 563 -32.27 -0.78 -18.94
N ALA A 564 -32.49 -0.73 -17.62
CA ALA A 564 -31.44 -0.83 -16.61
C ALA A 564 -30.84 -2.24 -16.49
N THR A 565 -31.66 -3.30 -16.59
CA THR A 565 -31.12 -4.68 -16.60
C THR A 565 -30.39 -5.00 -17.90
N LYS A 566 -30.77 -4.42 -19.05
CA LYS A 566 -30.01 -4.61 -20.30
C LYS A 566 -28.74 -3.77 -20.39
N ALA A 567 -28.71 -2.56 -19.82
CA ALA A 567 -27.56 -1.66 -19.91
C ALA A 567 -26.49 -1.90 -18.83
N VAL A 568 -26.84 -2.43 -17.66
CA VAL A 568 -25.92 -2.58 -16.52
C VAL A 568 -25.37 -4.01 -16.37
N ASP A 569 -26.03 -5.03 -16.92
CA ASP A 569 -25.61 -6.44 -16.76
C ASP A 569 -24.52 -6.91 -17.74
N ILE A 570 -23.94 -5.99 -18.53
CA ILE A 570 -22.78 -6.26 -19.39
C ILE A 570 -21.49 -5.94 -18.61
N GLY A 571 -21.33 -6.63 -17.49
CA GLY A 571 -20.05 -6.76 -16.76
C GLY A 571 -19.49 -8.18 -16.83
N ALA A 572 -20.35 -9.15 -17.16
CA ALA A 572 -19.94 -10.36 -17.85
C ALA A 572 -20.35 -10.16 -19.31
N ASP A 573 -19.39 -10.07 -20.21
CA ASP A 573 -19.63 -10.70 -21.51
C ASP A 573 -19.93 -12.16 -21.16
N PRO A 574 -21.15 -12.68 -21.35
CA PRO A 574 -21.36 -14.10 -21.29
C PRO A 574 -20.56 -14.63 -22.48
N LEU A 575 -19.35 -15.13 -22.20
CA LEU A 575 -18.53 -15.90 -23.15
C LEU A 575 -19.29 -17.08 -23.78
N GLU A 576 -20.55 -17.29 -23.40
CA GLU A 576 -21.51 -18.23 -23.97
C GLU A 576 -21.93 -17.88 -25.41
N ASN A 577 -21.83 -16.63 -25.88
CA ASN A 577 -22.25 -16.22 -27.24
C ASN A 577 -21.14 -15.53 -28.07
N MET A 578 -19.88 -15.94 -27.91
CA MET A 578 -18.75 -15.33 -28.65
C MET A 578 -18.78 -15.62 -30.17
N GLU A 579 -19.58 -16.58 -30.64
CA GLU A 579 -19.59 -17.01 -32.05
C GLU A 579 -20.60 -16.24 -32.94
N ASP A 580 -21.58 -15.54 -32.36
CA ASP A 580 -22.72 -15.00 -33.13
C ASP A 580 -22.69 -13.48 -33.42
N TYR A 581 -21.83 -12.70 -32.76
CA TYR A 581 -21.73 -11.24 -32.97
C TYR A 581 -20.28 -10.75 -33.00
N TYR A 582 -19.63 -10.86 -34.16
CA TYR A 582 -18.43 -10.07 -34.46
C TYR A 582 -18.83 -8.78 -35.15
N GLU A 583 -18.91 -7.68 -34.41
CA GLU A 583 -18.96 -6.34 -34.98
C GLU A 583 -17.60 -5.67 -34.80
N LEU A 584 -16.97 -5.29 -35.90
CA LEU A 584 -15.68 -4.62 -35.88
C LEU A 584 -15.92 -3.13 -35.62
N TYR A 585 -15.82 -2.71 -34.36
CA TYR A 585 -15.94 -1.29 -34.02
C TYR A 585 -14.76 -0.50 -34.62
N SER A 586 -15.09 0.64 -35.23
CA SER A 586 -14.07 1.60 -35.63
C SER A 586 -13.42 2.17 -34.38
N MET A 587 -12.08 2.24 -34.36
CA MET A 587 -11.32 2.85 -33.25
C MET A 587 -11.63 4.33 -33.05
N ILE A 588 -12.26 4.96 -34.06
CA ILE A 588 -12.73 6.35 -34.05
C ILE A 588 -13.90 6.52 -33.07
N ASP A 589 -14.74 5.50 -32.89
CA ASP A 589 -15.94 5.59 -32.02
C ASP A 589 -15.66 5.06 -30.60
N LEU A 590 -14.40 4.80 -30.28
CA LEU A 590 -13.99 4.10 -29.06
C LEU A 590 -13.59 5.09 -27.96
N VAL A 591 -14.34 5.08 -26.84
CA VAL A 591 -13.99 5.75 -25.59
C VAL A 591 -13.41 4.74 -24.60
N LEU A 592 -12.14 4.91 -24.25
CA LEU A 592 -11.44 4.07 -23.28
C LEU A 592 -11.31 4.80 -21.96
N ILE A 593 -11.69 4.15 -20.86
CA ILE A 593 -11.51 4.67 -19.49
C ILE A 593 -10.53 3.78 -18.76
N HIS A 594 -9.40 4.33 -18.35
CA HIS A 594 -8.33 3.60 -17.65
C HIS A 594 -7.86 4.33 -16.39
N PRO A 595 -7.56 3.63 -15.28
CA PRO A 595 -6.91 4.25 -14.14
C PRO A 595 -5.42 4.51 -14.43
N TYR A 596 -4.80 5.50 -13.79
CA TYR A 596 -3.34 5.67 -13.86
C TYR A 596 -2.63 4.43 -13.31
N ASP A 597 -1.75 3.83 -14.12
CA ASP A 597 -1.04 2.59 -13.76
C ASP A 597 0.49 2.75 -13.69
N GLY A 598 0.97 3.97 -13.48
CA GLY A 598 2.40 4.19 -13.38
C GLY A 598 3.08 3.81 -14.70
N ASP A 599 4.25 3.17 -14.68
CA ASP A 599 5.06 3.04 -15.90
C ASP A 599 4.40 2.18 -17.00
N MET A 600 3.36 1.40 -16.68
CA MET A 600 2.57 0.66 -17.66
C MET A 600 1.75 1.57 -18.59
N ASP A 601 1.49 2.82 -18.18
CA ASP A 601 0.79 3.80 -19.00
C ASP A 601 1.51 4.05 -20.35
N ASP A 602 2.84 3.84 -20.41
CA ASP A 602 3.60 3.93 -21.64
C ASP A 602 3.15 2.88 -22.67
N HIS A 603 2.85 1.65 -22.26
CA HIS A 603 2.36 0.59 -23.17
C HIS A 603 0.97 0.94 -23.66
N LEU A 604 0.09 1.39 -22.76
CA LEU A 604 -1.26 1.82 -23.11
C LEU A 604 -1.25 2.90 -24.21
N LEU A 605 -0.35 3.89 -24.12
CA LEU A 605 -0.24 4.95 -25.13
C LEU A 605 0.28 4.43 -26.49
N GLU A 606 1.19 3.46 -26.50
CA GLU A 606 1.70 2.85 -27.74
C GLU A 606 0.69 1.91 -28.40
N GLU A 607 -0.11 1.19 -27.62
CA GLU A 607 -1.16 0.28 -28.09
C GLU A 607 -2.38 1.05 -28.62
N VAL A 608 -2.91 1.97 -27.81
CA VAL A 608 -4.17 2.68 -28.10
C VAL A 608 -3.97 3.76 -29.17
N LYS A 609 -2.81 4.43 -29.18
CA LYS A 609 -2.50 5.59 -30.03
C LYS A 609 -3.63 6.65 -30.04
N PRO A 610 -3.99 7.20 -28.87
CA PRO A 610 -5.13 8.10 -28.75
C PRO A 610 -4.84 9.46 -29.39
N ARG A 611 -5.86 10.04 -30.05
CA ARG A 611 -5.83 11.43 -30.54
C ARG A 611 -6.22 12.41 -29.43
N TYR A 612 -7.18 12.03 -28.60
CA TYR A 612 -7.66 12.85 -27.49
C TYR A 612 -7.39 12.14 -26.18
N VAL A 613 -6.77 12.84 -25.24
CA VAL A 613 -6.53 12.36 -23.88
C VAL A 613 -7.21 13.30 -22.90
N ILE A 614 -8.12 12.77 -22.09
CA ILE A 614 -8.85 13.51 -21.06
C ILE A 614 -8.32 13.06 -19.70
N MET A 615 -7.61 13.95 -19.01
CA MET A 615 -7.15 13.73 -17.64
C MET A 615 -8.23 14.20 -16.67
N TYR A 616 -9.02 13.26 -16.15
CA TYR A 616 -10.11 13.55 -15.23
C TYR A 616 -9.62 14.00 -13.84
N GLU A 617 -8.48 13.45 -13.41
CA GLU A 617 -7.75 13.86 -12.21
C GLU A 617 -6.31 14.24 -12.58
N PRO A 618 -5.69 15.23 -11.91
CA PRO A 618 -4.37 15.71 -12.26
C PRO A 618 -3.28 14.75 -11.77
N ASP A 619 -2.41 14.32 -12.69
CA ASP A 619 -1.18 13.60 -12.36
C ASP A 619 0.04 14.16 -13.10
N ALA A 620 1.05 14.58 -12.33
CA ALA A 620 2.25 15.21 -12.89
C ALA A 620 3.14 14.22 -13.66
N ALA A 621 3.17 12.95 -13.28
CA ALA A 621 3.97 11.94 -13.96
C ALA A 621 3.38 11.60 -15.33
N PHE A 622 2.07 11.42 -15.42
CA PHE A 622 1.38 11.14 -16.68
C PHE A 622 1.45 12.30 -17.69
N ILE A 623 1.34 13.56 -17.24
CA ILE A 623 1.58 14.74 -18.12
C ILE A 623 2.93 14.62 -18.82
N ARG A 624 3.99 14.30 -18.08
CA ARG A 624 5.34 14.16 -18.63
C ARG A 624 5.46 12.97 -19.57
N ARG A 625 4.75 11.87 -19.29
CA ARG A 625 4.69 10.73 -20.21
C ARG A 625 4.04 11.09 -21.54
N ILE A 626 2.95 11.86 -21.53
CA ILE A 626 2.34 12.37 -22.76
C ILE A 626 3.32 13.27 -23.52
N GLU A 627 4.05 14.14 -22.82
CA GLU A 627 5.10 14.98 -23.45
C GLU A 627 6.18 14.12 -24.14
N VAL A 628 6.64 13.05 -23.47
CA VAL A 628 7.63 12.09 -24.01
C VAL A 628 7.05 11.30 -25.19
N TYR A 629 5.84 10.76 -25.07
CA TYR A 629 5.14 10.01 -26.11
C TYR A 629 4.97 10.83 -27.40
N ARG A 630 4.57 12.09 -27.25
CA ARG A 630 4.39 13.01 -28.37
C ARG A 630 5.72 13.47 -28.97
N SER A 631 6.74 13.69 -28.14
CA SER A 631 8.06 14.12 -28.65
C SER A 631 8.80 12.98 -29.36
N SER A 632 8.52 11.73 -28.98
CA SER A 632 9.02 10.53 -29.65
C SER A 632 8.31 10.26 -30.99
N HIS A 633 7.05 10.65 -31.13
CA HIS A 633 6.26 10.48 -32.36
C HIS A 633 5.98 11.81 -33.06
N GLY A 634 6.78 12.14 -34.08
CA GLY A 634 6.64 13.41 -34.81
C GLY A 634 5.38 13.56 -35.67
N SER A 635 4.75 12.44 -36.06
CA SER A 635 3.55 12.39 -36.91
C SER A 635 2.24 12.48 -36.13
N ARG A 636 2.23 12.18 -34.83
CA ARG A 636 1.01 12.08 -34.01
C ARG A 636 0.59 13.42 -33.43
N GLN A 637 -0.70 13.77 -33.57
CA GLN A 637 -1.28 14.96 -32.93
C GLN A 637 -2.16 14.54 -31.76
N VAL A 638 -1.68 14.80 -30.54
CA VAL A 638 -2.42 14.50 -29.31
C VAL A 638 -2.91 15.79 -28.67
N ARG A 639 -4.23 15.91 -28.48
CA ARG A 639 -4.87 17.01 -27.74
C ARG A 639 -5.19 16.54 -26.33
N VAL A 640 -4.77 17.31 -25.32
CA VAL A 640 -4.88 16.90 -23.92
C VAL A 640 -5.81 17.87 -23.19
N TYR A 641 -6.87 17.33 -22.61
CA TYR A 641 -7.77 18.06 -21.71
C TYR A 641 -7.38 17.75 -20.27
N PHE A 642 -7.15 18.78 -19.47
CA PHE A 642 -6.71 18.67 -18.08
C PHE A 642 -7.76 19.28 -17.17
N MET A 643 -8.46 18.44 -16.40
CA MET A 643 -9.53 18.86 -15.49
C MET A 643 -9.05 18.85 -14.04
N TYR A 644 -9.35 19.90 -13.28
CA TYR A 644 -9.10 19.94 -11.84
C TYR A 644 -10.13 20.82 -11.12
N TYR A 645 -10.40 20.53 -9.85
CA TYR A 645 -11.23 21.40 -9.05
C TYR A 645 -10.44 22.62 -8.54
N GLY A 646 -10.88 23.82 -8.91
CA GLY A 646 -10.27 25.08 -8.45
C GLY A 646 -10.50 25.33 -6.95
N GLY A 647 -9.45 25.76 -6.23
CA GLY A 647 -9.50 26.03 -4.79
C GLY A 647 -9.75 24.78 -3.93
N SER A 648 -9.46 23.59 -4.47
CA SER A 648 -9.70 22.31 -3.81
C SER A 648 -8.42 21.69 -3.24
N VAL A 649 -8.59 20.65 -2.42
CA VAL A 649 -7.49 19.81 -1.94
C VAL A 649 -6.77 19.07 -3.08
N GLU A 650 -7.45 18.78 -4.20
CA GLU A 650 -6.86 18.15 -5.39
C GLU A 650 -5.80 19.07 -6.03
N GLU A 651 -6.15 20.33 -6.28
CA GLU A 651 -5.23 21.33 -6.83
C GLU A 651 -4.03 21.56 -5.90
N GLN A 652 -4.30 21.74 -4.59
CA GLN A 652 -3.25 21.95 -3.60
C GLN A 652 -2.30 20.75 -3.53
N ARG A 653 -2.82 19.51 -3.61
CA ARG A 653 -2.01 18.28 -3.65
C ARG A 653 -1.13 18.22 -4.89
N TYR A 654 -1.67 18.57 -6.06
CA TYR A 654 -0.91 18.61 -7.31
C TYR A 654 0.22 19.65 -7.24
N LEU A 655 -0.09 20.90 -6.86
CA LEU A 655 0.88 21.98 -6.78
C LEU A 655 1.98 21.71 -5.74
N SER A 656 1.61 21.17 -4.57
CA SER A 656 2.56 20.83 -3.52
C SER A 656 3.48 19.66 -3.91
N ALA A 657 2.97 18.66 -4.64
CA ALA A 657 3.81 17.58 -5.18
C ALA A 657 4.87 18.12 -6.16
N VAL A 658 4.46 18.95 -7.12
CA VAL A 658 5.37 19.58 -8.10
C VAL A 658 6.41 20.47 -7.40
N ARG A 659 6.00 21.26 -6.41
CA ARG A 659 6.92 22.09 -5.62
C ARG A 659 7.92 21.25 -4.84
N ARG A 660 7.46 20.19 -4.16
CA ARG A 660 8.33 19.30 -3.39
C ARG A 660 9.37 18.61 -4.28
N GLU A 661 8.98 18.14 -5.45
CA GLU A 661 9.91 17.53 -6.41
C GLU A 661 10.97 18.55 -6.90
N LYS A 662 10.54 19.77 -7.25
CA LYS A 662 11.43 20.85 -7.65
C LYS A 662 12.42 21.20 -6.54
N ASP A 663 11.94 21.34 -5.31
CA ASP A 663 12.78 21.63 -4.15
C ASP A 663 13.74 20.46 -3.87
N ALA A 664 13.30 19.22 -4.09
CA ALA A 664 14.12 18.04 -3.91
C ALA A 664 15.31 18.03 -4.89
N PHE A 665 15.05 18.18 -6.20
CA PHE A 665 16.12 18.28 -7.19
C PHE A 665 17.04 19.48 -6.94
N THR A 666 16.49 20.62 -6.51
CA THR A 666 17.31 21.80 -6.18
C THR A 666 18.27 21.51 -5.02
N LYS A 667 17.80 20.81 -3.97
CA LYS A 667 18.66 20.35 -2.86
C LYS A 667 19.72 19.36 -3.34
N LEU A 668 19.36 18.40 -4.19
CA LEU A 668 20.30 17.41 -4.74
C LEU A 668 21.39 18.06 -5.59
N ILE A 669 21.04 19.04 -6.44
CA ILE A 669 22.00 19.77 -7.26
C ILE A 669 22.97 20.58 -6.36
N ARG A 670 22.45 21.20 -5.29
CA ARG A 670 23.28 21.91 -4.30
C ARG A 670 24.20 20.97 -3.54
N GLU A 671 23.71 19.81 -3.09
CA GLU A 671 24.54 18.81 -2.43
C GLU A 671 25.62 18.30 -3.39
N ARG A 672 25.27 17.99 -4.65
CA ARG A 672 26.22 17.61 -5.70
C ARG A 672 27.29 18.66 -5.94
N GLY A 673 26.93 19.95 -5.97
CA GLY A 673 27.89 21.04 -6.11
C GLY A 673 28.83 21.20 -4.90
N ASN A 674 28.34 20.87 -3.70
CA ASN A 674 29.11 20.93 -2.45
C ASN A 674 29.87 19.64 -2.13
N MET A 675 29.61 18.54 -2.85
CA MET A 675 30.40 17.32 -2.74
C MET A 675 31.81 17.61 -3.25
N ALA A 676 32.72 17.89 -2.32
CA ALA A 676 34.13 17.83 -2.62
C ALA A 676 34.44 16.39 -3.07
N LEU A 677 34.81 16.23 -4.34
CA LEU A 677 35.35 14.99 -4.89
C LEU A 677 36.71 14.70 -4.24
N THR A 678 36.71 14.37 -2.95
CA THR A 678 37.86 13.83 -2.24
C THR A 678 37.46 12.51 -1.60
N PHE A 679 37.09 11.55 -2.43
CA PHE A 679 37.50 10.16 -2.21
C PHE A 679 38.85 9.96 -2.91
N GLY A 680 39.81 10.83 -2.62
CA GLY A 680 41.20 10.65 -3.03
C GLY A 680 41.76 9.46 -2.27
N HIS A 681 41.84 8.33 -2.95
CA HIS A 681 42.37 7.06 -2.46
C HIS A 681 43.92 7.03 -2.38
N ASP A 682 44.58 8.18 -2.19
CA ASP A 682 46.05 8.26 -2.19
C ASP A 682 46.67 8.41 -0.79
N ALA A 683 45.87 8.35 0.28
CA ALA A 683 46.40 8.19 1.63
C ALA A 683 46.37 6.71 2.06
N ALA A 684 47.39 5.97 1.59
CA ALA A 684 47.88 4.69 2.12
C ALA A 684 46.90 3.50 2.15
N ASN A 685 46.98 2.60 1.14
CA ASN A 685 46.79 1.14 1.24
C ASN A 685 45.64 0.59 2.13
N LEU A 686 44.52 1.30 2.27
CA LEU A 686 43.38 0.86 3.08
C LEU A 686 42.17 0.66 2.16
N ASP A 687 41.73 -0.59 2.05
CA ASP A 687 40.58 -0.99 1.23
C ASP A 687 39.35 -0.14 1.65
N PRO A 688 38.58 0.44 0.73
CA PRO A 688 37.34 1.17 1.05
C PRO A 688 36.40 0.35 1.96
N GLN A 689 36.50 -0.97 1.92
CA GLN A 689 35.85 -1.90 2.87
C GLN A 689 36.26 -1.64 4.33
N GLU A 690 37.54 -1.42 4.65
CA GLU A 690 38.00 -1.09 6.01
C GLU A 690 37.51 0.28 6.47
N SER A 691 37.37 1.26 5.57
CA SER A 691 36.89 2.60 5.93
C SER A 691 35.42 2.61 6.36
N PHE A 692 34.57 1.83 5.66
CA PHE A 692 33.17 1.64 6.06
C PHE A 692 33.08 0.81 7.34
N LEU A 693 33.86 -0.27 7.46
CA LEU A 693 33.95 -1.09 8.68
C LEU A 693 34.42 -0.28 9.90
N ARG A 694 35.26 0.76 9.71
CA ARG A 694 35.66 1.73 10.74
C ARG A 694 34.60 2.82 11.00
N THR A 695 33.84 3.22 9.99
CA THR A 695 32.70 4.14 10.17
C THR A 695 31.59 3.47 10.99
N VAL A 696 31.43 2.15 10.81
CA VAL A 696 30.51 1.31 11.57
C VAL A 696 31.10 0.85 12.92
N ASN A 697 32.43 0.70 13.03
CA ASN A 697 33.15 0.45 14.28
C ASN A 697 34.00 1.66 14.69
N THR A 698 33.39 2.62 15.38
CA THR A 698 34.10 3.74 16.01
C THR A 698 35.14 3.30 17.06
N ARG A 699 35.09 2.04 17.53
CA ARG A 699 35.95 1.50 18.59
C ARG A 699 37.24 0.82 18.12
N ILE A 700 37.38 0.49 16.84
CA ILE A 700 38.62 -0.13 16.30
C ILE A 700 39.73 0.92 16.09
N ALA A 701 39.39 2.21 16.08
CA ALA A 701 40.36 3.32 16.06
C ALA A 701 41.30 3.34 17.29
N GLY A 702 40.99 2.59 18.36
CA GLY A 702 41.77 2.49 19.60
C GLY A 702 42.75 1.32 19.70
N GLY A 703 43.16 0.68 18.58
CA GLY A 703 44.33 -0.21 18.58
C GLY A 703 44.19 -1.60 19.22
N GLY A 704 42.96 -2.10 19.43
CA GLY A 704 42.73 -3.46 19.93
C GLY A 704 42.82 -4.51 18.83
N ARG A 705 43.96 -5.22 18.72
CA ARG A 705 44.07 -6.43 17.89
C ARG A 705 43.28 -7.57 18.54
N LEU A 706 42.21 -8.04 17.90
CA LEU A 706 41.57 -9.31 18.24
C LEU A 706 42.58 -10.44 17.97
N GLY A 707 42.77 -11.30 18.97
CA GLY A 707 43.66 -12.46 18.86
C GLY A 707 43.20 -13.37 17.72
N ALA A 708 44.11 -13.66 16.79
CA ALA A 708 43.88 -14.50 15.64
C ALA A 708 43.56 -15.95 16.05
N THR A 709 42.28 -16.33 16.00
CA THR A 709 41.90 -17.71 15.68
C THR A 709 42.07 -17.91 14.17
N ALA A 710 42.51 -19.09 13.73
CA ALA A 710 42.87 -19.35 12.33
C ALA A 710 41.67 -19.31 11.35
N GLU A 711 40.45 -19.45 11.86
CA GLU A 711 39.21 -19.40 11.06
C GLU A 711 38.25 -18.31 11.57
N PRO A 712 37.51 -17.63 10.68
CA PRO A 712 36.51 -16.64 11.07
C PRO A 712 35.32 -17.32 11.77
N PRO A 713 34.73 -16.71 12.82
CA PRO A 713 33.62 -17.30 13.56
C PRO A 713 32.38 -17.48 12.68
N ARG A 714 31.78 -18.68 12.67
CA ARG A 714 30.60 -19.06 11.88
C ARG A 714 29.25 -19.03 12.62
N VAL A 715 28.24 -18.35 12.08
CA VAL A 715 26.87 -18.35 12.65
C VAL A 715 25.91 -18.95 11.64
N VAL A 716 25.11 -19.93 12.06
CA VAL A 716 24.03 -20.48 11.22
C VAL A 716 22.79 -19.61 11.44
N VAL A 717 22.21 -19.10 10.37
CA VAL A 717 21.11 -18.12 10.39
C VAL A 717 19.92 -18.70 9.64
N ASP A 718 18.72 -18.58 10.22
CA ASP A 718 17.49 -18.94 9.53
C ASP A 718 17.29 -18.07 8.28
N VAL A 719 16.93 -18.68 7.14
CA VAL A 719 16.75 -17.94 5.88
C VAL A 719 15.72 -16.80 6.02
N ARG A 720 14.70 -16.93 6.87
CA ARG A 720 13.64 -15.92 7.09
C ARG A 720 14.18 -14.67 7.76
N GLU A 721 15.25 -14.81 8.53
CA GLU A 721 15.82 -13.75 9.34
C GLU A 721 16.73 -12.80 8.53
N PHE A 722 17.06 -13.13 7.28
CA PHE A 722 17.73 -12.21 6.35
C PHE A 722 16.90 -10.97 6.01
N ARG A 723 15.61 -10.92 6.39
CA ARG A 723 14.77 -9.70 6.37
C ARG A 723 15.19 -8.66 7.40
N SER A 724 15.92 -9.05 8.44
CA SER A 724 16.37 -8.14 9.47
C SER A 724 17.70 -7.47 9.14
N THR A 725 18.03 -6.43 9.89
CA THR A 725 19.30 -5.69 9.73
C THR A 725 20.50 -6.42 10.30
N LEU A 726 20.28 -7.43 11.17
CA LEU A 726 21.34 -8.06 11.96
C LEU A 726 22.32 -8.89 11.10
N PRO A 727 21.89 -9.73 10.13
CA PRO A 727 22.81 -10.46 9.27
C PRO A 727 23.81 -9.57 8.54
N SER A 728 23.37 -8.43 7.97
CA SER A 728 24.27 -7.46 7.32
C SER A 728 25.36 -6.93 8.27
N ILE A 729 25.03 -6.75 9.56
CA ILE A 729 25.95 -6.28 10.59
C ILE A 729 26.90 -7.39 11.06
N LEU A 730 26.40 -8.62 11.25
CA LEU A 730 27.21 -9.78 11.62
C LEU A 730 28.29 -10.05 10.57
N HIS A 731 27.92 -10.02 9.30
CA HIS A 731 28.88 -10.14 8.19
C HIS A 731 29.88 -8.97 8.19
N GLY A 732 29.42 -7.75 8.47
CA GLY A 732 30.31 -6.59 8.67
C GLY A 732 31.31 -6.78 9.83
N ARG A 733 31.01 -7.60 10.83
CA ARG A 733 31.93 -7.95 11.93
C ARG A 733 32.82 -9.15 11.61
N ASN A 734 32.97 -9.50 10.33
CA ASN A 734 33.80 -10.60 9.84
C ASN A 734 33.37 -11.98 10.39
N MET A 735 32.08 -12.15 10.66
CA MET A 735 31.49 -13.46 10.96
C MET A 735 31.02 -14.14 9.67
N GLN A 736 31.34 -15.42 9.52
CA GLN A 736 30.85 -16.22 8.41
C GLN A 736 29.39 -16.60 8.65
N LEU A 737 28.48 -16.14 7.79
CA LEU A 737 27.07 -16.47 7.90
C LEU A 737 26.74 -17.66 7.00
N VAL A 738 26.06 -18.67 7.57
CA VAL A 738 25.56 -19.81 6.81
C VAL A 738 24.03 -19.78 6.82
N PRO A 739 23.39 -19.48 5.68
CA PRO A 739 21.94 -19.50 5.58
C PRO A 739 21.42 -20.96 5.59
N CYS A 740 20.52 -21.29 6.50
CA CYS A 740 19.85 -22.59 6.57
C CYS A 740 18.38 -22.40 6.92
N GLN A 741 17.49 -23.30 6.47
CA GLN A 741 16.10 -23.28 6.91
C GLN A 741 16.01 -24.01 8.25
N LEU A 742 15.83 -23.26 9.33
CA LEU A 742 15.79 -23.80 10.68
C LEU A 742 14.34 -24.01 11.11
N THR A 743 14.09 -25.12 11.79
CA THR A 743 12.78 -25.38 12.43
C THR A 743 12.73 -24.75 13.82
N VAL A 744 13.88 -24.67 14.52
CA VAL A 744 14.02 -24.24 15.91
C VAL A 744 15.05 -23.11 16.05
N GLY A 745 14.59 -21.94 16.50
CA GLY A 745 15.43 -20.75 16.71
C GLY A 745 15.78 -20.00 15.43
N ASP A 746 16.24 -18.75 15.58
CA ASP A 746 16.60 -17.87 14.45
C ASP A 746 18.10 -17.88 14.16
N TYR A 747 18.93 -17.97 15.20
CA TYR A 747 20.39 -18.01 15.09
C TYR A 747 20.94 -19.14 15.94
N ILE A 748 21.84 -19.94 15.37
CA ILE A 748 22.61 -20.94 16.10
C ILE A 748 24.05 -20.44 16.16
N VAL A 749 24.45 -20.04 17.37
CA VAL A 749 25.72 -19.37 17.63
C VAL A 749 26.82 -20.40 17.92
N THR A 750 26.46 -21.49 18.61
CA THR A 750 27.32 -22.65 18.92
C THR A 750 26.46 -23.93 18.87
N PRO A 751 27.05 -25.15 18.88
CA PRO A 751 26.26 -26.39 18.93
C PRO A 751 25.29 -26.50 20.11
N GLU A 752 25.54 -25.75 21.19
CA GLU A 752 24.74 -25.77 22.42
C GLU A 752 23.78 -24.56 22.55
N ILE A 753 24.05 -23.47 21.82
CA ILE A 753 23.37 -22.17 21.98
C ILE A 753 22.51 -21.86 20.74
N ALA A 754 21.19 -21.87 20.95
CA ALA A 754 20.22 -21.33 20.01
C ALA A 754 19.65 -20.02 20.54
N VAL A 755 19.46 -19.05 19.65
CA VAL A 755 18.95 -17.71 19.94
C VAL A 755 17.68 -17.48 19.13
N GLU A 756 16.60 -17.10 19.81
CA GLU A 756 15.41 -16.50 19.20
C GLU A 756 15.49 -14.98 19.37
N ARG A 757 15.41 -14.24 18.27
CA ARG A 757 15.46 -12.77 18.28
C ARG A 757 14.04 -12.21 18.25
N LYS A 758 13.73 -11.30 19.18
CA LYS A 758 12.47 -10.54 19.20
C LYS A 758 12.75 -9.05 19.30
N SER A 759 12.12 -8.26 18.43
CA SER A 759 11.95 -6.84 18.68
C SER A 759 10.94 -6.62 19.82
N ILE A 760 10.93 -5.45 20.47
CA ILE A 760 9.94 -5.14 21.52
C ILE A 760 8.50 -5.34 21.02
N LYS A 761 8.22 -4.92 19.78
CA LYS A 761 6.89 -5.04 19.17
C LYS A 761 6.49 -6.51 19.00
N ASP A 762 7.41 -7.31 18.47
CA ASP A 762 7.18 -8.74 18.25
C ASP A 762 7.09 -9.51 19.58
N LEU A 763 7.84 -9.08 20.60
CA LEU A 763 7.76 -9.63 21.95
C LEU A 763 6.34 -9.45 22.52
N ILE A 764 5.80 -8.23 22.47
CA ILE A 764 4.45 -7.92 22.97
C ILE A 764 3.38 -8.73 22.20
N SER A 765 3.47 -8.79 20.87
CA SER A 765 2.55 -9.60 20.05
C SER A 765 2.64 -11.07 20.40
N SER A 766 3.86 -11.62 20.45
CA SER A 766 4.10 -13.04 20.72
C SER A 766 3.67 -13.50 22.12
N PHE A 767 3.67 -12.60 23.11
CA PHE A 767 3.08 -12.82 24.43
C PHE A 767 1.55 -12.76 24.44
N SER A 768 0.95 -12.00 23.53
CA SER A 768 -0.50 -11.90 23.39
C SER A 768 -1.06 -13.13 22.70
N ASP A 769 -0.34 -13.64 21.69
CA ASP A 769 -0.74 -14.80 20.88
C ASP A 769 -0.28 -16.14 21.48
N GLY A 770 0.50 -16.13 22.57
CA GLY A 770 1.06 -17.34 23.20
C GLY A 770 2.21 -18.00 22.44
N ARG A 771 2.51 -17.56 21.20
CA ARG A 771 3.55 -18.14 20.32
C ARG A 771 4.92 -18.26 20.98
N LEU A 772 5.34 -17.27 21.78
CA LEU A 772 6.66 -17.26 22.40
C LEU A 772 6.87 -18.44 23.36
N TYR A 773 5.81 -18.88 24.04
CA TYR A 773 5.88 -20.01 24.98
C TYR A 773 6.22 -21.30 24.25
N ASN A 774 5.54 -21.59 23.14
CA ASN A 774 5.80 -22.75 22.31
C ASN A 774 7.22 -22.71 21.71
N GLN A 775 7.65 -21.53 21.24
CA GLN A 775 9.02 -21.35 20.72
C GLN A 775 10.08 -21.64 21.79
N ALA A 776 9.87 -21.16 23.02
CA ALA A 776 10.76 -21.45 24.14
C ALA A 776 10.78 -22.95 24.48
N GLU A 777 9.62 -23.59 24.54
CA GLU A 777 9.51 -25.03 24.80
C GLU A 777 10.30 -25.84 23.77
N THR A 778 10.08 -25.60 22.48
CA THR A 778 10.80 -26.29 21.40
C THR A 778 12.31 -26.07 21.47
N MET A 779 12.76 -24.84 21.75
CA MET A 779 14.20 -24.56 21.92
C MET A 779 14.81 -25.32 23.11
N LEU A 780 14.10 -25.42 24.24
CA LEU A 780 14.57 -26.12 25.44
C LEU A 780 14.71 -27.64 25.26
N GLN A 781 13.88 -28.22 24.38
CA GLN A 781 13.92 -29.64 24.04
C GLN A 781 15.19 -30.01 23.27
N HIS A 782 15.65 -29.14 22.36
CA HIS A 782 16.74 -29.47 21.43
C HIS A 782 18.09 -28.84 21.79
N TYR A 783 18.11 -27.71 22.47
CA TYR A 783 19.34 -26.98 22.81
C TYR A 783 19.59 -26.95 24.32
N LYS A 784 20.88 -27.00 24.68
CA LYS A 784 21.31 -26.97 26.08
C LYS A 784 21.15 -25.59 26.71
N SER A 785 21.46 -24.55 25.95
CA SER A 785 21.44 -23.15 26.39
C SER A 785 20.59 -22.29 25.44
N PRO A 786 19.25 -22.39 25.52
CA PRO A 786 18.36 -21.55 24.71
C PRO A 786 18.37 -20.11 25.24
N MET A 787 18.43 -19.16 24.32
CA MET A 787 18.51 -17.74 24.63
C MET A 787 17.42 -16.95 23.89
N LEU A 788 16.72 -16.08 24.61
CA LEU A 788 15.82 -15.09 24.04
C LEU A 788 16.56 -13.75 23.96
N LEU A 789 16.85 -13.29 22.75
CA LEU A 789 17.46 -11.99 22.49
C LEU A 789 16.36 -10.95 22.28
N ILE A 790 16.28 -9.97 23.20
CA ILE A 790 15.36 -8.84 23.11
C ILE A 790 16.15 -7.61 22.67
N GLU A 791 15.81 -7.10 21.49
CA GLU A 791 16.43 -5.92 20.89
C GLU A 791 15.58 -4.66 21.12
N PHE A 792 16.20 -3.61 21.65
CA PHE A 792 15.60 -2.29 21.88
C PHE A 792 16.50 -1.18 21.31
N ASP A 793 15.99 0.06 21.26
CA ASP A 793 16.70 1.21 20.69
C ASP A 793 17.43 2.01 21.78
N ALA A 794 18.77 2.12 21.68
CA ALA A 794 19.62 2.87 22.60
C ALA A 794 19.30 4.37 22.70
N GLN A 795 18.73 4.98 21.65
CA GLN A 795 18.39 6.41 21.67
C GLN A 795 17.12 6.71 22.49
N LYS A 796 16.46 5.69 23.04
CA LYS A 796 15.19 5.82 23.75
C LYS A 796 15.32 5.20 25.14
N ALA A 797 14.88 5.92 26.17
CA ALA A 797 14.90 5.41 27.53
C ALA A 797 14.15 4.07 27.61
N PHE A 798 14.81 2.98 27.97
CA PHE A 798 14.15 1.68 28.11
C PHE A 798 13.43 1.61 29.46
N THR A 799 12.10 1.69 29.44
CA THR A 799 11.25 1.37 30.59
C THR A 799 10.17 0.39 30.14
N LEU A 800 9.98 -0.68 30.90
CA LEU A 800 8.93 -1.67 30.63
C LEU A 800 7.55 -1.17 31.08
N GLU A 801 7.47 -0.03 31.77
CA GLU A 801 6.23 0.61 32.20
C GLU A 801 5.69 1.60 31.16
N PRO A 802 4.37 1.61 30.88
CA PRO A 802 3.70 2.72 30.22
C PRO A 802 3.72 3.95 31.15
N PHE A 803 4.48 4.99 30.80
CA PHE A 803 4.53 6.25 31.55
C PHE A 803 3.16 6.95 31.72
N ALA A 804 2.13 6.52 30.99
CA ALA A 804 0.84 7.19 30.91
C ALA A 804 -0.08 6.97 32.11
N ASP A 805 0.11 5.90 32.90
CA ASP A 805 -0.85 5.53 33.97
C ASP A 805 -0.46 6.03 35.36
N LEU A 806 0.73 6.61 35.56
CA LEU A 806 1.13 7.07 36.90
C LEU A 806 0.44 8.39 37.31
N SER A 807 -0.07 9.19 36.36
CA SER A 807 -0.78 10.44 36.70
C SER A 807 -2.27 10.23 37.02
N SER A 808 -2.81 9.04 36.83
CA SER A 808 -4.19 8.71 37.19
C SER A 808 -4.22 7.61 38.24
N THR A 809 -4.68 8.00 39.43
CA THR A 809 -5.20 7.16 40.52
C THR A 809 -4.23 6.44 41.45
N ILE A 810 -3.85 7.15 42.52
CA ILE A 810 -3.99 6.63 43.90
C ILE A 810 -5.49 6.27 44.07
N GLY A 811 -5.85 5.05 43.68
CA GLY A 811 -7.22 4.57 43.65
C GLY A 811 -7.23 3.11 43.24
N THR A 812 -7.28 2.24 44.24
CA THR A 812 -7.38 0.78 44.16
C THR A 812 -8.32 0.29 43.04
N SER A 813 -7.77 -0.27 41.95
CA SER A 813 -8.36 -1.33 41.08
C SER A 813 -7.76 -1.48 39.65
N SER A 814 -6.54 -1.03 39.36
CA SER A 814 -5.85 -1.31 38.07
C SER A 814 -4.67 -2.30 38.20
N MET A 815 -4.59 -3.04 39.30
CA MET A 815 -3.47 -3.95 39.63
C MET A 815 -3.40 -5.25 38.81
N VAL A 816 -4.09 -5.33 37.66
CA VAL A 816 -4.09 -6.48 36.73
C VAL A 816 -4.01 -6.01 35.27
N GLY A 817 -3.30 -4.92 35.02
CA GLY A 817 -3.08 -4.39 33.67
C GLY A 817 -1.94 -5.10 32.94
N ASN A 818 -2.14 -6.36 32.54
CA ASN A 818 -1.41 -7.03 31.43
C ASN A 818 0.10 -6.72 31.31
N ASP A 819 0.80 -6.68 32.43
CA ASP A 819 2.12 -6.07 32.48
C ASP A 819 3.15 -6.99 31.80
N LEU A 820 3.86 -6.48 30.80
CA LEU A 820 4.88 -7.22 30.06
C LEU A 820 5.92 -7.82 31.02
N GLN A 821 6.20 -7.13 32.13
CA GLN A 821 7.08 -7.60 33.19
C GLN A 821 6.54 -8.89 33.84
N SER A 822 5.25 -8.91 34.20
CA SER A 822 4.62 -10.08 34.83
C SER A 822 4.65 -11.31 33.91
N LYS A 823 4.43 -11.12 32.60
CA LYS A 823 4.51 -12.19 31.60
C LYS A 823 5.94 -12.69 31.41
N LEU A 824 6.92 -11.80 31.42
CA LEU A 824 8.33 -12.14 31.32
C LEU A 824 8.81 -12.90 32.56
N VAL A 825 8.37 -12.50 33.75
CA VAL A 825 8.63 -13.24 35.00
C VAL A 825 8.00 -14.63 34.94
N LEU A 826 6.74 -14.74 34.49
CA LEU A 826 6.06 -16.03 34.34
C LEU A 826 6.80 -16.96 33.36
N LEU A 827 7.30 -16.42 32.25
CA LEU A 827 8.08 -17.15 31.26
C LEU A 827 9.42 -17.64 31.83
N CYS A 828 10.13 -16.82 32.61
CA CYS A 828 11.35 -17.23 33.31
C CYS A 828 11.09 -18.30 34.38
N LEU A 829 9.96 -18.22 35.09
CA LEU A 829 9.57 -19.23 36.08
C LEU A 829 9.21 -20.57 35.42
N ALA A 830 8.51 -20.52 34.29
CA ALA A 830 8.15 -21.72 33.53
C ALA A 830 9.36 -22.40 32.88
N PHE A 831 10.32 -21.60 32.37
CA PHE A 831 11.50 -22.09 31.65
C PHE A 831 12.80 -21.66 32.34
N PRO A 832 13.23 -22.34 33.43
CA PRO A 832 14.38 -21.92 34.23
C PRO A 832 15.73 -22.00 33.49
N ARG A 833 15.80 -22.76 32.39
CA ARG A 833 16.98 -22.88 31.53
C ARG A 833 17.06 -21.78 30.46
N LEU A 834 15.97 -21.07 30.20
CA LEU A 834 15.94 -20.00 29.20
C LEU A 834 16.73 -18.79 29.73
N ARG A 835 17.66 -18.28 28.93
CA ARG A 835 18.42 -17.07 29.26
C ARG A 835 17.89 -15.90 28.44
N ILE A 836 17.75 -14.73 29.05
CA ILE A 836 17.34 -13.51 28.34
C ILE A 836 18.56 -12.63 28.12
N ILE A 837 18.79 -12.22 26.88
CA ILE A 837 19.82 -11.26 26.49
C ILE A 837 19.12 -9.97 26.08
N TRP A 838 19.56 -8.87 26.69
CA TRP A 838 19.09 -7.53 26.37
C TRP A 838 20.12 -6.84 25.48
N SER A 839 19.70 -6.36 24.32
CA SER A 839 20.56 -5.65 23.39
C SER A 839 19.96 -4.30 23.00
N SER A 840 20.73 -3.23 23.18
CA SER A 840 20.35 -1.85 22.89
C SER A 840 20.52 -1.45 21.43
N SER A 841 21.11 -2.32 20.60
CA SER A 841 21.19 -2.13 19.16
C SER A 841 21.64 -3.43 18.48
N PRO A 842 21.33 -3.64 17.18
CA PRO A 842 21.86 -4.80 16.47
C PRO A 842 23.40 -4.77 16.36
N TYR A 843 24.04 -3.60 16.49
CA TYR A 843 25.50 -3.50 16.65
C TYR A 843 25.99 -4.11 17.98
N GLN A 844 25.27 -3.89 19.07
CA GLN A 844 25.59 -4.54 20.34
C GLN A 844 25.32 -6.05 20.26
N THR A 845 24.23 -6.46 19.59
CA THR A 845 23.92 -7.88 19.37
C THR A 845 25.08 -8.62 18.71
N ALA A 846 25.66 -8.03 17.65
CA ALA A 846 26.81 -8.61 16.97
C ALA A 846 28.06 -8.68 17.86
N GLU A 847 28.22 -7.77 18.84
CA GLU A 847 29.32 -7.82 19.82
C GLU A 847 29.08 -8.96 20.80
N ILE A 848 27.86 -9.07 21.33
CA ILE A 848 27.44 -10.17 22.21
C ILE A 848 27.66 -11.52 21.55
N PHE A 849 27.29 -11.68 20.27
CA PHE A 849 27.52 -12.93 19.55
C PHE A 849 29.01 -13.27 19.47
N LEU A 850 29.87 -12.29 19.21
CA LEU A 850 31.33 -12.51 19.19
C LEU A 850 31.83 -12.95 20.57
N GLU A 851 31.32 -12.35 21.63
CA GLU A 851 31.69 -12.70 23.01
C GLU A 851 31.22 -14.09 23.42
N LEU A 852 29.96 -14.45 23.10
CA LEU A 852 29.39 -15.77 23.38
C LEU A 852 30.17 -16.89 22.68
N LYS A 853 30.80 -16.58 21.55
CA LYS A 853 31.61 -17.54 20.79
C LYS A 853 33.05 -17.68 21.28
N LYS A 854 33.55 -16.79 22.14
CA LYS A 854 34.93 -16.90 22.65
C LYS A 854 35.12 -18.24 23.36
N LYS A 855 36.09 -19.04 22.88
CA LYS A 855 36.44 -20.37 23.43
C LYS A 855 35.31 -21.42 23.34
N GLN A 856 34.37 -21.27 22.42
CA GLN A 856 33.32 -22.25 22.15
C GLN A 856 33.58 -22.98 20.82
N GLU A 857 32.94 -24.13 20.64
CA GLU A 857 32.96 -24.85 19.36
C GLU A 857 32.05 -24.18 18.33
N GLU A 858 32.40 -24.36 17.06
CA GLU A 858 31.66 -23.81 15.93
C GLU A 858 30.42 -24.69 15.60
N PRO A 859 29.26 -24.09 15.29
CA PRO A 859 28.03 -24.84 15.01
C PRO A 859 28.13 -25.58 13.68
N ASP A 860 27.61 -26.81 13.60
CA ASP A 860 27.50 -27.59 12.36
C ASP A 860 26.15 -27.31 11.65
N PRO A 861 26.16 -26.77 10.41
CA PRO A 861 24.95 -26.46 9.66
C PRO A 861 24.05 -27.67 9.37
N ILE A 862 24.63 -28.85 9.12
CA ILE A 862 23.84 -30.04 8.75
C ILE A 862 23.02 -30.49 9.95
N ARG A 863 23.67 -30.60 11.11
CA ARG A 863 22.99 -30.96 12.36
C ARG A 863 21.90 -29.95 12.72
N ALA A 864 22.15 -28.65 12.52
CA ALA A 864 21.18 -27.59 12.79
C ALA A 864 19.87 -27.73 12.02
N VAL A 865 19.92 -28.15 10.75
CA VAL A 865 18.71 -28.34 9.91
C VAL A 865 17.92 -29.58 10.33
N HIS A 866 18.59 -30.66 10.73
CA HIS A 866 17.93 -31.91 11.12
C HIS A 866 17.26 -31.84 12.49
N ILE A 867 17.70 -30.93 13.35
CA ILE A 867 17.08 -30.70 14.66
C ILE A 867 15.65 -30.19 14.44
N GLY A 868 14.66 -30.80 15.11
CA GLY A 868 13.26 -30.39 15.05
C GLY A 868 12.45 -30.91 13.85
N LEU A 869 13.04 -31.74 12.98
CA LEU A 869 12.30 -32.52 11.98
C LEU A 869 11.94 -33.89 12.54
N GLU A 870 10.67 -34.31 12.42
CA GLU A 870 10.28 -35.69 12.71
C GLU A 870 10.75 -36.63 11.57
N SER A 871 11.06 -37.87 11.93
CA SER A 871 11.53 -38.90 10.98
C SER A 871 10.52 -39.13 9.86
N GLY A 872 10.77 -38.56 8.67
CA GLY A 872 9.95 -38.77 7.47
C GLY A 872 9.10 -37.58 7.02
N GLU A 873 9.22 -36.39 7.64
CA GLU A 873 8.61 -35.17 7.09
C GLU A 873 9.57 -34.47 6.10
N ASP A 874 9.17 -34.42 4.83
CA ASP A 874 9.87 -33.62 3.82
C ASP A 874 9.57 -32.12 3.99
N LEU A 875 10.63 -31.32 4.10
CA LEU A 875 10.57 -29.84 4.14
C LEU A 875 9.85 -29.24 2.92
N GLU A 876 9.86 -29.94 1.79
CA GLU A 876 9.33 -29.48 0.50
C GLU A 876 7.80 -29.56 0.40
N GLY A 877 7.14 -30.42 1.20
CA GLY A 877 5.68 -30.63 1.14
C GLY A 877 4.84 -29.54 1.82
N ARG A 878 5.47 -28.60 2.55
CA ARG A 878 4.77 -27.57 3.36
C ARG A 878 4.42 -26.28 2.60
N THR A 879 4.82 -26.13 1.34
CA THR A 879 4.79 -24.83 0.64
C THR A 879 3.52 -24.55 -0.16
N PHE A 880 2.68 -25.55 -0.45
CA PHE A 880 1.47 -25.35 -1.26
C PHE A 880 0.25 -24.94 -0.40
N ASN A 881 -0.43 -23.87 -0.80
CA ASN A 881 -1.72 -23.41 -0.27
C ASN A 881 -1.75 -23.01 1.23
N GLN A 882 -0.74 -22.28 1.71
CA GLN A 882 -0.66 -21.85 3.12
C GLN A 882 -1.85 -20.97 3.56
N THR A 883 -2.30 -20.03 2.72
CA THR A 883 -3.38 -19.08 3.07
C THR A 883 -4.73 -19.78 3.31
N PRO A 884 -5.23 -20.65 2.40
CA PRO A 884 -6.43 -21.45 2.68
C PRO A 884 -6.31 -22.32 3.93
N GLN A 885 -5.14 -22.90 4.18
CA GLN A 885 -4.92 -23.74 5.35
C GLN A 885 -4.99 -22.94 6.65
N ASP A 886 -4.39 -21.74 6.69
CA ASP A 886 -4.45 -20.86 7.85
C ASP A 886 -5.87 -20.34 8.10
N MET A 887 -6.65 -20.07 7.04
CA MET A 887 -8.07 -19.75 7.16
C MET A 887 -8.85 -20.89 7.80
N LEU A 888 -8.64 -22.14 7.34
CA LEU A 888 -9.31 -23.31 7.91
C LEU A 888 -8.90 -23.57 9.36
N ARG A 889 -7.64 -23.32 9.75
CA ARG A 889 -7.19 -23.43 11.16
C ARG A 889 -7.88 -22.44 12.09
N ALA A 890 -8.32 -21.30 11.57
CA ALA A 890 -9.05 -20.30 12.35
C ALA A 890 -10.52 -20.70 12.58
N VAL A 891 -11.05 -21.67 11.82
CA VAL A 891 -12.43 -22.15 11.97
C VAL A 891 -12.55 -22.99 13.25
N PRO A 892 -13.52 -22.69 14.14
CA PRO A 892 -13.78 -23.49 15.33
C PRO A 892 -14.03 -24.97 14.98
N GLY A 893 -13.38 -25.89 15.69
CA GLY A 893 -13.49 -27.33 15.47
C GLY A 893 -12.46 -27.92 14.50
N VAL A 894 -11.66 -27.10 13.80
CA VAL A 894 -10.60 -27.58 12.89
C VAL A 894 -9.29 -27.79 13.64
N SER A 895 -8.98 -29.05 13.96
CA SER A 895 -7.65 -29.45 14.50
C SER A 895 -6.63 -29.71 13.37
N THR A 896 -5.34 -29.78 13.70
CA THR A 896 -4.27 -30.10 12.70
C THR A 896 -4.53 -31.41 11.96
N LYS A 897 -5.07 -32.41 12.65
CA LYS A 897 -5.44 -33.71 12.04
C LYS A 897 -6.70 -33.62 11.18
N ALA A 898 -7.66 -32.80 11.59
CA ALA A 898 -8.86 -32.52 10.81
C ALA A 898 -8.51 -31.81 9.50
N LEU A 899 -7.63 -30.82 9.59
CA LEU A 899 -7.17 -30.03 8.46
C LEU A 899 -6.56 -30.91 7.36
N GLN A 900 -5.68 -31.85 7.73
CA GLN A 900 -5.09 -32.79 6.75
C GLN A 900 -6.16 -33.60 6.00
N ARG A 901 -7.21 -34.06 6.70
CA ARG A 901 -8.31 -34.82 6.07
C ARG A 901 -9.18 -33.95 5.19
N LEU A 902 -9.42 -32.70 5.59
CA LEU A 902 -10.19 -31.74 4.79
C LEU A 902 -9.46 -31.36 3.50
N ILE A 903 -8.14 -31.11 3.58
CA ILE A 903 -7.29 -30.80 2.41
C ILE A 903 -7.24 -31.98 1.43
N LEU A 904 -7.21 -33.21 1.93
CA LEU A 904 -7.17 -34.39 1.07
C LEU A 904 -8.51 -34.66 0.37
N LYS A 905 -9.64 -34.19 0.93
CA LYS A 905 -10.97 -34.45 0.36
C LYS A 905 -11.49 -33.30 -0.52
N TYR A 906 -11.27 -32.05 -0.11
CA TYR A 906 -11.85 -30.87 -0.77
C TYR A 906 -10.79 -30.07 -1.50
N GLU A 907 -11.15 -29.55 -2.67
CA GLU A 907 -10.22 -28.75 -3.50
C GLU A 907 -10.15 -27.31 -2.99
N ASN A 908 -11.28 -26.76 -2.55
CA ASN A 908 -11.43 -25.34 -2.21
C ASN A 908 -12.10 -25.12 -0.84
N VAL A 909 -11.82 -23.99 -0.19
CA VAL A 909 -12.48 -23.61 1.08
C VAL A 909 -14.00 -23.44 0.91
N LEU A 910 -14.45 -23.01 -0.27
CA LEU A 910 -15.87 -22.88 -0.61
C LEU A 910 -16.62 -24.21 -0.50
N GLU A 911 -15.99 -25.32 -0.91
CA GLU A 911 -16.59 -26.65 -0.79
C GLU A 911 -16.69 -27.08 0.67
N VAL A 912 -15.68 -26.78 1.49
CA VAL A 912 -15.72 -27.03 2.93
C VAL A 912 -16.86 -26.25 3.60
N ALA A 913 -17.07 -24.98 3.21
CA ALA A 913 -18.14 -24.14 3.73
C ALA A 913 -19.54 -24.66 3.32
N ASN A 914 -19.67 -25.19 2.11
CA ASN A 914 -20.93 -25.71 1.58
C ASN A 914 -21.18 -27.20 1.91
N ALA A 915 -20.21 -27.91 2.47
CA ALA A 915 -20.34 -29.32 2.82
C ALA A 915 -21.44 -29.57 3.86
N GLY A 916 -22.15 -30.69 3.70
CA GLY A 916 -23.21 -31.11 4.62
C GLY A 916 -22.68 -31.58 5.98
N ASP A 917 -23.51 -31.50 7.03
CA ASP A 917 -23.15 -31.89 8.41
C ASP A 917 -22.71 -33.36 8.49
N GLU A 918 -23.33 -34.26 7.72
CA GLU A 918 -22.98 -35.68 7.69
C GLU A 918 -21.57 -35.93 7.12
N GLU A 919 -21.23 -35.22 6.05
CA GLU A 919 -19.92 -35.35 5.38
C GLU A 919 -18.79 -34.77 6.23
N LEU A 920 -19.03 -33.63 6.88
CA LEU A 920 -18.06 -33.01 7.80
C LEU A 920 -17.90 -33.85 9.07
N SER A 921 -19.01 -34.39 9.60
CA SER A 921 -19.00 -35.28 10.76
C SER A 921 -18.21 -36.56 10.51
N ALA A 922 -18.26 -37.12 9.30
CA ALA A 922 -17.48 -38.32 8.93
C ALA A 922 -15.96 -38.06 8.95
N LEU A 923 -15.52 -36.85 8.61
CA LEU A 923 -14.10 -36.50 8.49
C LEU A 923 -13.49 -36.00 9.80
N VAL A 924 -14.21 -35.12 10.49
CA VAL A 924 -13.69 -34.34 11.63
C VAL A 924 -14.32 -34.76 12.97
N GLY A 925 -15.38 -35.56 12.92
CA GLY A 925 -16.18 -35.95 14.08
C GLY A 925 -17.41 -35.05 14.27
N ARG A 926 -18.47 -35.59 14.86
CA ARG A 926 -19.80 -34.95 14.95
C ARG A 926 -19.81 -33.61 15.68
N GLU A 927 -19.02 -33.47 16.74
CA GLU A 927 -18.95 -32.21 17.51
C GLU A 927 -18.24 -31.10 16.72
N ASN A 928 -17.09 -31.42 16.14
CA ASN A 928 -16.33 -30.47 15.35
C ASN A 928 -17.02 -30.12 14.03
N GLY A 929 -17.67 -31.09 13.37
CA GLY A 929 -18.47 -30.86 12.16
C GLY A 929 -19.60 -29.86 12.40
N ARG A 930 -20.30 -29.99 13.54
CA ARG A 930 -21.33 -29.04 13.97
C ARG A 930 -20.78 -27.64 14.26
N GLN A 931 -19.59 -27.52 14.83
CA GLN A 931 -18.96 -26.21 15.07
C GLN A 931 -18.59 -25.52 13.75
N ILE A 932 -18.03 -26.28 12.81
CA ILE A 932 -17.70 -25.79 11.46
C ILE A 932 -18.98 -25.31 10.77
N ARG A 933 -20.02 -26.16 10.73
CA ARG A 933 -21.29 -25.83 10.08
C ARG A 933 -22.02 -24.67 10.77
N GLY A 934 -22.02 -24.64 12.10
CA GLY A 934 -22.63 -23.57 12.89
C GLY A 934 -21.97 -22.20 12.67
N LEU A 935 -20.69 -22.15 12.28
CA LEU A 935 -20.07 -20.89 11.86
C LEU A 935 -20.60 -20.45 10.48
N PHE A 936 -20.60 -21.34 9.50
CA PHE A 936 -20.96 -21.00 8.11
C PHE A 936 -22.46 -20.78 7.90
N ASP A 937 -23.33 -21.41 8.68
CA ASP A 937 -24.79 -21.24 8.61
C ASP A 937 -25.31 -20.03 9.38
N ARG A 938 -24.46 -19.36 10.17
CA ARG A 938 -24.91 -18.24 11.01
C ARG A 938 -25.21 -17.02 10.14
N SER A 939 -26.49 -16.82 9.84
CA SER A 939 -27.01 -15.59 9.27
C SER A 939 -27.05 -14.48 10.33
N VAL A 940 -26.43 -13.34 10.03
CA VAL A 940 -26.51 -12.12 10.87
C VAL A 940 -27.83 -11.35 10.62
N TRP A 941 -28.59 -11.76 9.59
CA TRP A 941 -29.82 -11.12 9.15
C TRP A 941 -31.06 -11.60 9.90
N ASP A 942 -31.04 -12.86 10.35
CA ASP A 942 -32.16 -13.47 11.04
C ASP A 942 -32.09 -13.21 12.54
N ASP A 943 -33.19 -12.73 13.10
CA ASP A 943 -33.38 -12.71 14.55
C ASP A 943 -33.27 -14.15 15.01
N GLY A 944 -32.31 -14.47 15.88
CA GLY A 944 -32.04 -15.82 16.40
C GLY A 944 -33.28 -16.50 17.00
N GLY A 945 -34.10 -17.06 16.12
CA GLY A 945 -35.48 -17.48 16.33
C GLY A 945 -35.97 -18.26 15.12
N GLY A 946 -35.18 -19.24 14.69
CA GLY A 946 -35.50 -20.13 13.58
C GLY A 946 -34.59 -21.35 13.60
N GLY A 947 -34.79 -22.22 14.59
CA GLY A 947 -34.03 -23.45 14.76
C GLY A 947 -34.45 -24.18 16.03
N GLU A 948 -35.70 -24.68 16.04
CA GLU A 948 -36.04 -25.91 16.76
C GLU A 948 -35.80 -27.11 15.84
#